data_AF-A0A649YJ38-F1
#
_entry.id   AF-A0A649YJ38-F1
#
_cell.length_a   1.000
_cell.length_b   1.000
_cell.length_c   1.000
_cell.angle_alpha   90.00
_cell.angle_beta   90.00
_cell.angle_gamma   90.00
#
_symmetry.space_group_name_H-M   'P 1'
#
loop_
_entity.id
_entity.type
_entity.pdbx_description
1 polymer ?
#
loop_
_entity_poly.entity_id
_entity_poly.type
_entity_poly.pdbx_seq_one_letter_code
_entity_poly.pdbx_strand_id
1 'polypeptide(L)'
;MKKRKVLIPLMALSTILVSSTGNLEVIQAEVKQENRLLNESESSSQGLLGYYFSDLNFQAPMVVTSSTTGDLSIPSSELENIPSENQYFQSAIWSGFIKVKKSDEYTFATSADNHVTMWVDDQEVINKASNSNKIRLEKGRLYQIKIQYQRENPTEKGLDFKLYWTDSQNKKEVISSDNLQLPELKQKSSNSRKKRSTSAGPTVPDRDNDGIPDSLEVEGYTVDVKNKRTFLSPWISNIHEKKGLTKYKSSPEKWSTASDPYSDFEKVTGRIDKNVSPEARHPLVAAYPIVHVDMENIILSKNEDQSTQNTDSETRTISKNTSTSRTHTSEVHGNAEVHASFFDIGGSVSAGFSNSNSSTVAIDHSLSLAGERTWAETMGLNTADTARLNANIRYVNTGTAPIYNVLPTTSLVLGKNQTLATIKAKENQLSQILAPNNYYPSKNLAPIALNAQDDFSSTPITMNYNQFLELEKTKQLRLDTDQVYGNIATYNFENGRVRVDTGSNWSEVLPQIQETTARIIFNGKDLNLVERRIAAVNPSDPLETTKPDMTLKEALKIAFGFNEPNGNLQYQGKDITEFDFNFDQQTSQNIKNQLAELNATNIYTVLDKIKLNAKMNILIRDKRFHYDRNNIAVGADESVVKEAHREVINSSTEGLLLNIDKDIRKILSGYIVEIEDTEGLKEVINDRYDMLNISSLRQDGKTFIDFKKYNDKLPLYISNPNYKVNVYAVTKENTIINPSENGDTSTNGIKKILIFSKKGYEIG
;
A
#
# COMPACT_ATOMS: atom_id res chain seq x y z
N MET A 1 12.19 73.11 28.31
CA MET A 1 12.05 71.80 27.62
C MET A 1 10.78 71.13 28.11
N LYS A 2 9.77 71.08 27.24
CA LYS A 2 8.41 70.59 27.51
C LYS A 2 8.16 69.40 26.57
N LYS A 3 7.47 68.36 27.06
CA LYS A 3 6.21 67.91 26.44
C LYS A 3 5.45 66.99 27.41
N ARG A 4 4.34 67.52 27.92
CA ARG A 4 3.28 66.81 28.65
C ARG A 4 2.39 66.08 27.64
N LYS A 5 1.99 64.85 28.01
CA LYS A 5 0.91 64.03 27.44
C LYS A 5 -0.47 64.62 27.78
N VAL A 6 -1.48 64.34 26.94
CA VAL A 6 -2.97 64.24 27.13
C VAL A 6 -3.60 64.24 25.71
N LEU A 7 -4.60 63.46 25.24
CA LEU A 7 -5.36 62.25 25.67
C LEU A 7 -6.47 61.95 24.60
N ILE A 8 -6.85 60.66 24.42
CA ILE A 8 -8.20 60.07 24.02
C ILE A 8 -8.72 60.16 22.55
N PRO A 9 -9.52 59.20 21.99
CA PRO A 9 -9.97 57.87 22.47
C PRO A 9 -9.65 56.66 21.54
N LEU A 10 -9.58 55.48 22.15
CA LEU A 10 -9.76 54.17 21.53
C LEU A 10 -10.92 53.47 22.29
N MET A 11 -12.01 53.12 21.62
CA MET A 11 -13.01 52.12 22.05
C MET A 11 -12.87 50.93 21.08
N ALA A 12 -12.30 49.81 21.50
CA ALA A 12 -12.96 48.67 22.14
C ALA A 12 -13.62 47.70 21.13
N LEU A 13 -12.97 46.55 20.89
CA LEU A 13 -13.69 45.30 20.73
C LEU A 13 -12.85 44.14 21.29
N SER A 14 -13.51 43.35 22.10
CA SER A 14 -13.04 42.33 23.02
C SER A 14 -12.59 41.02 22.35
N THR A 15 -11.47 40.47 22.78
CA THR A 15 -11.23 39.02 22.77
C THR A 15 -10.90 38.56 24.18
N ILE A 16 -11.77 37.69 24.70
CA ILE A 16 -11.65 37.01 25.97
C ILE A 16 -10.57 35.93 25.82
N LEU A 17 -9.46 36.08 26.55
CA LEU A 17 -8.53 35.00 26.86
C LEU A 17 -9.16 34.12 27.95
N VAL A 18 -9.69 32.96 27.57
CA VAL A 18 -9.86 31.85 28.51
C VAL A 18 -8.63 30.94 28.41
N SER A 19 -7.93 30.86 29.53
CA SER A 19 -6.86 29.92 29.82
C SER A 19 -7.31 28.46 29.65
N SER A 20 -6.61 27.69 28.82
CA SER A 20 -6.66 26.22 28.83
C SER A 20 -5.26 25.65 29.01
N THR A 21 -4.69 25.80 30.22
CA THR A 21 -3.46 25.12 30.64
C THR A 21 -3.67 23.65 31.00
N GLY A 22 -4.86 23.10 30.80
CA GLY A 22 -5.21 21.71 31.16
C GLY A 22 -4.86 20.62 30.13
N ASN A 23 -4.56 20.96 28.87
CA ASN A 23 -4.39 19.95 27.82
C ASN A 23 -2.95 19.56 27.50
N LEU A 24 -1.94 20.37 27.85
CA LEU A 24 -0.55 20.03 27.52
C LEU A 24 0.00 18.89 28.39
N GLU A 25 -0.37 18.85 29.66
CA GLU A 25 0.05 17.77 30.58
C GLU A 25 -0.69 16.46 30.29
N VAL A 26 -1.96 16.53 29.88
CA VAL A 26 -2.75 15.34 29.48
C VAL A 26 -2.21 14.76 28.17
N ILE A 27 -1.92 15.59 27.17
CA ILE A 27 -1.31 15.15 25.90
C ILE A 27 0.12 14.62 26.14
N GLN A 28 0.93 15.26 27.00
CA GLN A 28 2.27 14.74 27.35
C GLN A 28 2.21 13.46 28.19
N ALA A 29 1.19 13.29 29.03
CA ALA A 29 0.98 12.08 29.81
C ALA A 29 0.48 10.93 28.93
N GLU A 30 -0.46 11.18 28.02
CA GLU A 30 -0.92 10.22 27.00
C GLU A 30 0.21 9.81 26.08
N VAL A 31 1.01 10.75 25.55
CA VAL A 31 2.21 10.45 24.73
C VAL A 31 3.28 9.71 25.54
N LYS A 32 3.45 9.98 26.85
CA LYS A 32 4.36 9.19 27.72
C LYS A 32 3.82 7.78 28.00
N GLN A 33 2.52 7.62 28.13
CA GLN A 33 1.87 6.35 28.41
C GLN A 33 1.85 5.47 27.15
N GLU A 34 1.59 6.04 25.98
CA GLU A 34 1.77 5.41 24.66
C GLU A 34 3.25 5.04 24.43
N ASN A 35 4.19 5.93 24.73
CA ASN A 35 5.63 5.60 24.65
C ASN A 35 6.08 4.54 25.67
N ARG A 36 5.44 4.44 26.84
CA ARG A 36 5.69 3.36 27.81
C ARG A 36 5.15 2.03 27.32
N LEU A 37 3.92 2.00 26.80
CA LEU A 37 3.28 0.81 26.24
C LEU A 37 4.01 0.33 24.96
N LEU A 38 4.50 1.26 24.13
CA LEU A 38 5.38 0.96 22.99
C LEU A 38 6.73 0.38 23.45
N ASN A 39 7.38 0.98 24.46
CA ASN A 39 8.65 0.47 25.01
C ASN A 39 8.51 -0.90 25.71
N GLU A 40 7.39 -1.18 26.39
CA GLU A 40 7.10 -2.49 26.99
C GLU A 40 6.84 -3.57 25.93
N SER A 41 6.23 -3.21 24.79
CA SER A 41 6.06 -4.12 23.66
C SER A 41 7.36 -4.40 22.90
N GLU A 42 8.27 -3.42 22.82
CA GLU A 42 9.53 -3.49 22.06
C GLU A 42 10.65 -4.23 22.82
N SER A 43 10.63 -4.27 24.15
CA SER A 43 11.53 -5.13 24.95
C SER A 43 11.15 -6.62 24.90
N SER A 44 9.98 -6.95 24.35
CA SER A 44 9.39 -8.30 24.41
C SER A 44 9.87 -9.24 23.30
N SER A 45 10.49 -8.73 22.23
CA SER A 45 10.93 -9.53 21.07
C SER A 45 12.41 -9.93 21.12
N GLN A 46 13.12 -9.57 22.20
CA GLN A 46 14.55 -9.78 22.40
C GLN A 46 14.83 -11.09 23.18
N GLY A 47 16.11 -11.47 23.29
CA GLY A 47 16.57 -12.60 24.10
C GLY A 47 17.26 -13.68 23.27
N LEU A 48 17.39 -14.90 23.79
CA LEU A 48 18.03 -15.98 23.04
C LEU A 48 17.06 -16.61 22.04
N LEU A 49 17.54 -16.94 20.84
CA LEU A 49 16.78 -17.71 19.85
C LEU A 49 16.97 -19.20 20.12
N GLY A 50 15.88 -19.93 20.28
CA GLY A 50 15.86 -21.36 20.56
C GLY A 50 15.24 -22.17 19.43
N TYR A 51 15.87 -23.30 19.13
CA TYR A 51 15.42 -24.33 18.21
C TYR A 51 15.18 -25.61 19.02
N TYR A 52 13.97 -26.16 18.96
CA TYR A 52 13.55 -27.33 19.74
C TYR A 52 13.19 -28.46 18.79
N PHE A 53 13.81 -29.62 18.96
CA PHE A 53 13.75 -30.72 18.01
C PHE A 53 13.12 -31.96 18.65
N SER A 54 12.29 -32.66 17.88
CA SER A 54 11.73 -33.95 18.32
C SER A 54 12.76 -35.08 18.25
N ASP A 55 13.82 -34.94 17.45
CA ASP A 55 14.91 -35.91 17.33
C ASP A 55 16.14 -35.51 18.17
N LEU A 56 17.04 -36.47 18.39
CA LEU A 56 18.24 -36.28 19.21
C LEU A 56 19.34 -35.48 18.50
N ASN A 57 19.30 -35.38 17.17
CA ASN A 57 20.42 -34.97 16.33
C ASN A 57 20.18 -33.65 15.59
N PHE A 58 19.25 -32.82 16.08
CA PHE A 58 18.98 -31.47 15.58
C PHE A 58 18.47 -31.41 14.12
N GLN A 59 17.68 -32.40 13.67
CA GLN A 59 17.24 -32.51 12.27
C GLN A 59 15.76 -32.18 12.04
N ALA A 60 14.90 -32.40 13.04
CA ALA A 60 13.45 -32.24 12.97
C ALA A 60 12.98 -31.10 13.90
N PRO A 61 13.15 -29.82 13.48
CA PRO A 61 12.77 -28.67 14.29
C PRO A 61 11.25 -28.56 14.41
N MET A 62 10.74 -28.59 15.63
CA MET A 62 9.30 -28.49 15.93
C MET A 62 8.91 -27.07 16.34
N VAL A 63 9.79 -26.36 17.03
CA VAL A 63 9.56 -24.97 17.44
C VAL A 63 10.84 -24.16 17.25
N VAL A 64 10.68 -22.98 16.65
CA VAL A 64 11.66 -21.89 16.66
C VAL A 64 11.01 -20.70 17.36
N THR A 65 11.61 -20.25 18.46
CA THR A 65 11.05 -19.16 19.28
C THR A 65 12.14 -18.49 20.12
N SER A 66 11.88 -17.26 20.56
CA SER A 66 12.82 -16.49 21.40
C SER A 66 12.40 -16.51 22.87
N SER A 67 13.38 -16.52 23.77
CA SER A 67 13.17 -16.40 25.22
C SER A 67 13.88 -15.16 25.74
N THR A 68 13.11 -14.25 26.36
CA THR A 68 13.61 -12.95 26.82
C THR A 68 14.60 -13.09 27.97
N THR A 69 14.45 -14.10 28.82
CA THR A 69 15.34 -14.37 29.96
C THR A 69 16.07 -15.70 29.78
N GLY A 70 16.90 -16.07 30.74
CA GLY A 70 17.49 -17.40 30.83
C GLY A 70 16.47 -18.51 31.10
N ASP A 71 15.19 -18.21 31.30
CA ASP A 71 14.13 -19.23 31.28
C ASP A 71 13.79 -19.57 29.82
N LEU A 72 14.31 -20.71 29.36
CA LEU A 72 14.20 -21.21 28.00
C LEU A 72 13.10 -22.28 27.88
N SER A 73 12.17 -22.29 28.84
CA SER A 73 11.18 -23.35 28.93
C SER A 73 10.05 -23.16 27.91
N ILE A 74 9.57 -24.29 27.39
CA ILE A 74 8.32 -24.39 26.64
C ILE A 74 7.42 -25.39 27.37
N PRO A 75 6.38 -24.91 28.09
CA PRO A 75 5.44 -25.79 28.73
C PRO A 75 4.57 -26.49 27.68
N SER A 76 4.12 -27.72 27.99
CA SER A 76 3.26 -28.50 27.09
C SER A 76 1.94 -27.80 26.73
N SER A 77 1.46 -26.89 27.58
CA SER A 77 0.28 -26.05 27.32
C SER A 77 0.43 -25.10 26.13
N GLU A 78 1.66 -24.78 25.71
CA GLU A 78 1.94 -23.91 24.56
C GLU A 78 2.12 -24.69 23.25
N LEU A 79 2.07 -26.03 23.29
CA LEU A 79 2.33 -26.91 22.14
C LEU A 79 1.06 -27.42 21.45
N GLU A 80 -0.05 -26.70 21.56
CA GLU A 80 -1.37 -27.08 21.02
C GLU A 80 -1.38 -27.28 19.50
N ASN A 81 -0.46 -26.63 18.77
CA ASN A 81 -0.32 -26.76 17.31
C ASN A 81 0.64 -27.88 16.89
N ILE A 82 1.30 -28.54 17.84
CA ILE A 82 2.22 -29.64 17.58
C ILE A 82 1.54 -30.97 17.94
N PRO A 83 1.60 -32.00 17.07
CA PRO A 83 1.11 -33.34 17.40
C PRO A 83 1.72 -33.85 18.70
N SER A 84 0.90 -34.51 19.53
CA SER A 84 1.32 -34.93 20.88
C SER A 84 2.59 -35.82 20.90
N GLU A 85 2.85 -36.58 19.85
CA GLU A 85 4.05 -37.42 19.70
C GLU A 85 5.32 -36.60 19.41
N ASN A 86 5.18 -35.43 18.77
CA ASN A 86 6.27 -34.50 18.47
C ASN A 86 6.52 -33.48 19.58
N GLN A 87 5.74 -33.51 20.67
CA GLN A 87 5.92 -32.62 21.81
C GLN A 87 7.04 -33.05 22.76
N TYR A 88 7.67 -34.20 22.52
CA TYR A 88 8.80 -34.71 23.30
C TYR A 88 10.11 -34.21 22.70
N PHE A 89 10.71 -33.17 23.29
CA PHE A 89 11.94 -32.58 22.78
C PHE A 89 13.17 -33.34 23.23
N GLN A 90 13.84 -34.00 22.28
CA GLN A 90 15.04 -34.80 22.53
C GLN A 90 16.32 -33.98 22.38
N SER A 91 16.28 -32.89 21.62
CA SER A 91 17.40 -31.97 21.52
C SER A 91 16.96 -30.53 21.34
N ALA A 92 17.83 -29.59 21.70
CA ALA A 92 17.60 -28.16 21.53
C ALA A 92 18.91 -27.39 21.33
N ILE A 93 18.83 -26.27 20.60
CA ILE A 93 19.94 -25.34 20.38
C ILE A 93 19.46 -23.93 20.73
N TRP A 94 20.25 -23.19 21.50
CA TRP A 94 20.04 -21.76 21.69
C TRP A 94 21.26 -20.95 21.24
N SER A 95 21.00 -19.83 20.60
CA SER A 95 22.03 -18.89 20.12
C SER A 95 21.65 -17.46 20.45
N GLY A 96 22.67 -16.62 20.66
CA GLY A 96 22.53 -15.19 20.88
C GLY A 96 23.78 -14.56 21.44
N PHE A 97 23.61 -13.47 22.17
CA PHE A 97 24.70 -12.78 22.84
C PHE A 97 24.36 -12.48 24.29
N ILE A 98 25.41 -12.39 25.12
CA ILE A 98 25.32 -11.87 26.48
C ILE A 98 26.07 -10.55 26.61
N LYS A 99 25.42 -9.58 27.28
CA LYS A 99 26.00 -8.28 27.64
C LYS A 99 25.96 -8.11 29.15
N VAL A 100 27.12 -8.06 29.79
CA VAL A 100 27.18 -7.89 31.26
C VAL A 100 27.14 -6.42 31.67
N LYS A 101 26.41 -6.13 32.74
CA LYS A 101 26.29 -4.77 33.32
C LYS A 101 27.45 -4.40 34.24
N LYS A 102 28.19 -5.40 34.72
CA LYS A 102 29.34 -5.27 35.63
C LYS A 102 30.43 -6.24 35.21
N SER A 103 31.67 -5.77 35.16
CA SER A 103 32.81 -6.64 34.91
C SER A 103 33.02 -7.55 36.13
N ASP A 104 32.93 -8.86 35.93
CA ASP A 104 33.02 -9.83 37.01
C ASP A 104 33.49 -11.19 36.50
N GLU A 105 33.83 -12.08 37.42
CA GLU A 105 33.96 -13.51 37.12
C GLU A 105 32.58 -14.17 37.28
N TYR A 106 32.14 -14.86 36.23
CA TYR A 106 30.84 -15.54 36.21
C TYR A 106 31.05 -17.04 36.03
N THR A 107 30.22 -17.85 36.70
CA THR A 107 30.09 -19.29 36.45
C THR A 107 28.70 -19.56 35.89
N PHE A 108 28.64 -20.16 34.69
CA PHE A 108 27.39 -20.56 34.06
C PHE A 108 26.95 -21.94 34.55
N ALA A 109 25.64 -22.14 34.64
CA ALA A 109 25.03 -23.43 34.94
C ALA A 109 23.65 -23.51 34.28
N THR A 110 23.14 -24.72 34.08
CA THR A 110 21.80 -24.97 33.55
C THR A 110 20.99 -25.86 34.49
N SER A 111 19.71 -26.08 34.19
CA SER A 111 18.90 -27.10 34.90
C SER A 111 19.30 -28.54 34.56
N ALA A 112 20.14 -28.76 33.54
CA ALA A 112 20.44 -30.08 33.00
C ALA A 112 21.90 -30.23 32.52
N ASP A 113 22.88 -29.77 33.29
CA ASP A 113 24.31 -29.70 32.87
C ASP A 113 24.86 -31.01 32.27
N ASN A 114 24.41 -32.18 32.76
CA ASN A 114 24.80 -33.49 32.25
C ASN A 114 24.40 -33.74 30.78
N HIS A 115 23.46 -32.96 30.27
CA HIS A 115 22.90 -33.04 28.93
C HIS A 115 23.33 -31.86 28.04
N VAL A 116 24.18 -30.97 28.54
CA VAL A 116 24.45 -29.67 27.91
C VAL A 116 25.92 -29.50 27.54
N THR A 117 26.16 -28.87 26.39
CA THR A 117 27.44 -28.21 26.10
C THR A 117 27.17 -26.73 25.81
N MET A 118 27.96 -25.83 26.40
CA MET A 118 27.79 -24.38 26.26
C MET A 118 29.11 -23.72 25.91
N TRP A 119 29.06 -22.79 24.96
CA TRP A 119 30.19 -21.98 24.51
C TRP A 119 29.92 -20.49 24.73
N VAL A 120 30.97 -19.77 25.15
CA VAL A 120 31.02 -18.31 25.24
C VAL A 120 32.23 -17.82 24.45
N ASP A 121 32.03 -17.07 23.36
CA ASP A 121 33.12 -16.64 22.44
C ASP A 121 34.09 -17.79 22.08
N ASP A 122 33.55 -18.89 21.54
CA ASP A 122 34.29 -20.13 21.19
C ASP A 122 34.87 -20.93 22.38
N GLN A 123 34.85 -20.40 23.60
CA GLN A 123 35.33 -21.09 24.79
C GLN A 123 34.23 -21.96 25.41
N GLU A 124 34.49 -23.25 25.57
CA GLU A 124 33.60 -24.17 26.27
C GLU A 124 33.56 -23.86 27.77
N VAL A 125 32.35 -23.60 28.29
CA VAL A 125 32.12 -23.28 29.71
C VAL A 125 31.28 -24.34 30.42
N ILE A 126 30.53 -25.18 29.69
CA ILE A 126 29.83 -26.37 30.21
C ILE A 126 30.02 -27.51 29.24
N ASN A 127 30.33 -28.72 29.73
CA ASN A 127 30.46 -29.92 28.91
C ASN A 127 30.00 -31.17 29.66
N LYS A 128 28.70 -31.48 29.53
CA LYS A 128 28.05 -32.70 30.05
C LYS A 128 28.30 -32.98 31.53
N ALA A 129 28.61 -31.95 32.31
CA ALA A 129 28.79 -32.01 33.75
C ALA A 129 28.70 -30.59 34.33
N SER A 130 28.14 -30.49 35.54
CA SER A 130 28.20 -29.25 36.32
C SER A 130 29.66 -28.92 36.63
N ASN A 131 30.07 -27.68 36.41
CA ASN A 131 31.41 -27.24 36.75
C ASN A 131 31.39 -25.90 37.48
N SER A 132 32.51 -25.58 38.13
CA SER A 132 32.76 -24.30 38.80
C SER A 132 33.72 -23.43 38.00
N ASN A 133 33.77 -23.60 36.68
CA ASN A 133 34.68 -22.85 35.84
C ASN A 133 34.20 -21.39 35.79
N LYS A 134 35.13 -20.48 36.05
CA LYS A 134 34.87 -19.04 36.04
C LYS A 134 35.35 -18.47 34.72
N ILE A 135 34.54 -17.63 34.10
CA ILE A 135 34.92 -16.83 32.93
C ILE A 135 34.82 -15.34 33.28
N ARG A 136 35.84 -14.59 32.90
CA ARG A 136 35.88 -13.14 33.09
C ARG A 136 35.06 -12.48 31.99
N LEU A 137 34.01 -11.75 32.36
CA LEU A 137 33.21 -10.95 31.43
C LEU A 137 33.38 -9.46 31.75
N GLU A 138 33.51 -8.63 30.71
CA GLU A 138 33.76 -7.20 30.81
C GLU A 138 32.47 -6.41 30.54
N LYS A 139 32.21 -5.41 31.39
CA LYS A 139 31.06 -4.51 31.27
C LYS A 139 30.96 -3.92 29.87
N GLY A 140 29.78 -4.05 29.28
CA GLY A 140 29.45 -3.44 27.98
C GLY A 140 29.99 -4.18 26.76
N ARG A 141 30.84 -5.20 26.94
CA ARG A 141 31.26 -6.11 25.86
C ARG A 141 30.17 -7.15 25.60
N LEU A 142 30.02 -7.50 24.32
CA LEU A 142 29.13 -8.55 23.85
C LEU A 142 29.93 -9.84 23.65
N TYR A 143 29.38 -10.95 24.15
CA TYR A 143 29.96 -12.29 23.99
C TYR A 143 28.93 -13.19 23.33
N GLN A 144 29.34 -13.95 22.31
CA GLN A 144 28.47 -14.93 21.67
C GLN A 144 28.15 -16.06 22.65
N ILE A 145 26.87 -16.48 22.68
CA ILE A 145 26.42 -17.66 23.41
C ILE A 145 25.93 -18.69 22.40
N LYS A 146 26.37 -19.94 22.58
CA LYS A 146 25.74 -21.12 21.98
C LYS A 146 25.53 -22.17 23.07
N ILE A 147 24.35 -22.77 23.10
CA ILE A 147 23.99 -23.85 24.03
C ILE A 147 23.40 -24.98 23.20
N GLN A 148 23.85 -26.22 23.42
CA GLN A 148 23.18 -27.42 22.95
C GLN A 148 22.67 -28.25 24.12
N TYR A 149 21.55 -28.93 23.92
CA TYR A 149 20.97 -29.90 24.84
C TYR A 149 20.61 -31.18 24.10
N GLN A 150 20.90 -32.34 24.71
CA GLN A 150 20.53 -33.66 24.20
C GLN A 150 20.08 -34.59 25.33
N ARG A 151 18.85 -35.11 25.23
CA ARG A 151 18.28 -36.12 26.13
C ARG A 151 17.44 -37.09 25.34
N GLU A 152 17.88 -38.34 25.33
CA GLU A 152 17.15 -39.43 24.70
C GLU A 152 15.91 -39.80 25.53
N ASN A 153 14.80 -40.12 24.86
CA ASN A 153 13.56 -40.63 25.46
C ASN A 153 13.05 -39.82 26.67
N PRO A 154 12.78 -38.50 26.55
CA PRO A 154 12.20 -37.71 27.62
C PRO A 154 10.79 -38.23 27.98
N THR A 155 10.49 -38.28 29.27
CA THR A 155 9.20 -38.74 29.79
C THR A 155 8.14 -37.64 29.85
N GLU A 156 8.54 -36.38 29.66
CA GLU A 156 7.70 -35.19 29.76
C GLU A 156 7.63 -34.47 28.42
N LYS A 157 6.47 -33.87 28.13
CA LYS A 157 6.23 -33.04 26.95
C LYS A 157 6.69 -31.61 27.20
N GLY A 158 7.13 -30.94 26.15
CA GLY A 158 7.78 -29.64 26.25
C GLY A 158 9.20 -29.78 26.79
N LEU A 159 9.71 -28.70 27.35
CA LEU A 159 11.04 -28.65 27.96
C LEU A 159 11.06 -27.63 29.08
N ASP A 160 11.41 -28.05 30.30
CA ASP A 160 11.76 -27.15 31.41
C ASP A 160 13.28 -26.96 31.41
N PHE A 161 13.73 -25.79 30.97
CA PHE A 161 15.15 -25.50 30.80
C PHE A 161 15.48 -24.08 31.24
N LYS A 162 16.43 -23.95 32.17
CA LYS A 162 16.87 -22.65 32.69
C LYS A 162 18.37 -22.49 32.61
N LEU A 163 18.80 -21.33 32.16
CA LEU A 163 20.17 -20.85 32.13
C LEU A 163 20.41 -19.89 33.29
N TYR A 164 21.42 -20.22 34.08
CA TYR A 164 21.83 -19.48 35.26
C TYR A 164 23.26 -18.98 35.11
N TRP A 165 23.56 -17.94 35.87
CA TRP A 165 24.92 -17.57 36.21
C TRP A 165 25.10 -17.39 37.71
N THR A 166 26.33 -17.40 38.18
CA THR A 166 26.72 -17.05 39.55
C THR A 166 27.84 -16.02 39.49
N ASP A 167 27.69 -14.90 40.19
CA ASP A 167 28.72 -13.85 40.28
C ASP A 167 29.79 -14.16 41.36
N SER A 168 30.77 -13.26 41.49
CA SER A 168 31.83 -13.38 42.52
C SER A 168 31.33 -13.30 43.96
N GLN A 169 30.09 -12.84 44.19
CA GLN A 169 29.43 -12.78 45.49
C GLN A 169 28.60 -14.04 45.79
N ASN A 170 28.73 -15.08 44.96
CA ASN A 170 27.95 -16.31 45.03
C ASN A 170 26.44 -16.12 44.87
N LYS A 171 26.01 -15.05 44.20
CA LYS A 171 24.59 -14.85 43.88
C LYS A 171 24.25 -15.61 42.59
N LYS A 172 23.57 -16.75 42.73
CA LYS A 172 23.05 -17.52 41.59
C LYS A 172 21.65 -17.02 41.19
N GLU A 173 21.46 -16.71 39.92
CA GLU A 173 20.16 -16.29 39.39
C GLU A 173 19.98 -16.73 37.93
N VAL A 174 18.73 -16.81 37.48
CA VAL A 174 18.41 -16.94 36.06
C VAL A 174 18.86 -15.66 35.36
N ILE A 175 19.50 -15.79 34.20
CA ILE A 175 20.03 -14.62 33.48
C ILE A 175 18.87 -13.69 33.09
N SER A 176 18.98 -12.41 33.46
CA SER A 176 17.90 -11.43 33.23
C SER A 176 17.80 -11.01 31.76
N SER A 177 16.66 -10.46 31.36
CA SER A 177 16.42 -10.04 29.97
C SER A 177 17.35 -8.95 29.48
N ASP A 178 17.80 -8.07 30.37
CA ASP A 178 18.71 -6.98 30.02
C ASP A 178 20.11 -7.48 29.62
N ASN A 179 20.39 -8.76 29.85
CA ASN A 179 21.67 -9.37 29.54
C ASN A 179 21.66 -10.19 28.26
N LEU A 180 20.49 -10.54 27.70
CA LEU A 180 20.39 -11.45 26.57
C LEU A 180 19.93 -10.72 25.31
N GLN A 181 20.56 -11.07 24.19
CA GLN A 181 20.22 -10.53 22.88
C GLN A 181 20.15 -11.65 21.84
N LEU A 182 19.35 -11.44 20.80
CA LEU A 182 19.20 -12.36 19.69
C LEU A 182 20.52 -12.54 18.94
N PRO A 183 20.68 -13.60 18.13
CA PRO A 183 21.76 -13.69 17.16
C PRO A 183 21.64 -12.59 16.09
N GLU A 184 22.73 -12.33 15.38
CA GLU A 184 22.76 -11.30 14.32
C GLU A 184 22.28 -11.92 12.99
N LEU A 185 20.96 -12.06 12.85
CA LEU A 185 20.29 -12.69 11.71
C LEU A 185 20.19 -11.73 10.51
N LYS A 186 21.36 -11.30 10.01
CA LYS A 186 21.50 -10.35 8.91
C LYS A 186 22.49 -10.88 7.88
N GLN A 187 22.38 -10.38 6.65
CA GLN A 187 23.30 -10.72 5.56
C GLN A 187 24.75 -10.29 5.82
N LYS A 188 24.98 -9.30 6.70
CA LYS A 188 26.30 -8.79 7.10
C LYS A 188 26.43 -8.72 8.62
N SER A 189 27.63 -8.95 9.15
CA SER A 189 27.95 -8.72 10.56
C SER A 189 27.93 -7.22 10.88
N SER A 190 27.65 -6.87 12.13
CA SER A 190 27.88 -5.51 12.64
C SER A 190 29.30 -5.38 13.22
N ASN A 191 29.70 -4.16 13.59
CA ASN A 191 31.02 -3.93 14.21
C ASN A 191 31.20 -4.69 15.54
N SER A 192 30.11 -4.98 16.25
CA SER A 192 30.13 -5.60 17.59
C SER A 192 29.58 -7.02 17.61
N ARG A 193 28.88 -7.46 16.55
CA ARG A 193 28.14 -8.73 16.52
C ARG A 193 28.42 -9.47 15.21
N LYS A 194 29.02 -10.65 15.32
CA LYS A 194 29.24 -11.55 14.17
C LYS A 194 27.91 -12.21 13.78
N LYS A 195 27.60 -12.23 12.47
CA LYS A 195 26.37 -12.86 11.95
C LYS A 195 26.30 -14.37 12.15
N ARG A 196 27.45 -15.04 12.01
CA ARG A 196 27.55 -16.49 12.25
C ARG A 196 27.97 -16.77 13.69
N SER A 197 27.36 -17.79 14.27
CA SER A 197 27.76 -18.36 15.56
C SER A 197 29.13 -19.06 15.44
N THR A 198 29.71 -19.43 16.57
CA THR A 198 30.90 -20.29 16.65
C THR A 198 30.78 -21.53 15.74
N SER A 199 31.87 -21.96 15.11
CA SER A 199 31.93 -23.23 14.37
C SER A 199 31.98 -24.45 15.31
N ALA A 200 32.22 -24.25 16.61
CA ALA A 200 32.17 -25.31 17.60
C ALA A 200 30.70 -25.75 17.85
N GLY A 201 30.50 -27.06 17.93
CA GLY A 201 29.19 -27.67 18.16
C GLY A 201 28.25 -27.63 16.94
N PRO A 202 26.95 -27.91 17.15
CA PRO A 202 25.99 -28.05 16.08
C PRO A 202 25.71 -26.70 15.42
N THR A 203 25.41 -26.77 14.12
CA THR A 203 24.92 -25.66 13.32
C THR A 203 23.64 -26.15 12.67
N VAL A 204 22.51 -25.56 13.05
CA VAL A 204 21.24 -25.79 12.34
C VAL A 204 21.41 -25.29 10.90
N PRO A 205 20.99 -26.06 9.88
CA PRO A 205 21.04 -25.59 8.50
C PRO A 205 20.18 -24.33 8.32
N ASP A 206 20.85 -23.22 8.05
CA ASP A 206 20.31 -21.88 7.82
C ASP A 206 21.32 -21.19 6.89
N ARG A 207 21.18 -21.42 5.57
CA ARG A 207 22.21 -21.01 4.60
C ARG A 207 22.24 -19.49 4.42
N ASP A 208 21.09 -18.84 4.43
CA ASP A 208 20.93 -17.41 4.19
C ASP A 208 20.99 -16.54 5.46
N ASN A 209 21.01 -17.17 6.64
CA ASN A 209 21.19 -16.56 7.94
C ASN A 209 20.03 -15.63 8.32
N ASP A 210 18.82 -15.98 7.95
CA ASP A 210 17.60 -15.29 8.34
C ASP A 210 17.02 -15.82 9.67
N GLY A 211 17.43 -17.03 10.09
CA GLY A 211 17.07 -17.68 11.34
C GLY A 211 16.02 -18.80 11.22
N ILE A 212 15.40 -19.00 10.06
CA ILE A 212 14.51 -20.12 9.77
C ILE A 212 15.36 -21.30 9.26
N PRO A 213 15.17 -22.53 9.79
CA PRO A 213 15.86 -23.69 9.28
C PRO A 213 15.48 -23.99 7.82
N ASP A 214 16.48 -24.37 6.99
CA ASP A 214 16.30 -24.65 5.57
C ASP A 214 15.12 -25.60 5.28
N SER A 215 14.96 -26.65 6.10
CA SER A 215 13.91 -27.66 5.92
C SER A 215 12.50 -27.07 6.12
N LEU A 216 12.34 -26.16 7.08
CA LEU A 216 11.04 -25.52 7.33
C LEU A 216 10.65 -24.62 6.16
N GLU A 217 11.58 -23.86 5.60
CA GLU A 217 11.31 -22.99 4.45
C GLU A 217 10.85 -23.76 3.22
N VAL A 218 11.49 -24.91 2.95
CA VAL A 218 11.21 -25.77 1.80
C VAL A 218 9.92 -26.56 1.99
N GLU A 219 9.74 -27.23 3.12
CA GLU A 219 8.60 -28.13 3.39
C GLU A 219 7.32 -27.33 3.70
N GLY A 220 7.52 -26.20 4.37
CA GLY A 220 6.53 -25.22 4.76
C GLY A 220 6.34 -25.16 6.27
N TYR A 221 6.07 -23.96 6.76
CA TYR A 221 5.92 -23.66 8.18
C TYR A 221 4.68 -22.82 8.45
N THR A 222 4.37 -22.64 9.72
CA THR A 222 3.36 -21.71 10.20
C THR A 222 3.89 -20.95 11.39
N VAL A 223 3.20 -19.86 11.73
CA VAL A 223 3.52 -19.03 12.88
C VAL A 223 2.27 -18.83 13.72
N ASP A 224 2.42 -19.02 15.04
CA ASP A 224 1.37 -18.75 16.01
C ASP A 224 1.91 -17.94 17.20
N VAL A 225 1.06 -17.11 17.80
CA VAL A 225 1.44 -16.26 18.93
C VAL A 225 0.85 -16.83 20.22
N LYS A 226 1.73 -17.27 21.13
CA LYS A 226 1.38 -17.86 22.43
C LYS A 226 2.09 -17.11 23.54
N ASN A 227 1.36 -16.65 24.55
CA ASN A 227 1.93 -15.99 25.75
C ASN A 227 2.98 -14.90 25.44
N LYS A 228 2.69 -14.04 24.46
CA LYS A 228 3.59 -12.95 23.97
C LYS A 228 4.86 -13.43 23.27
N ARG A 229 4.96 -14.72 22.92
CA ARG A 229 6.03 -15.31 22.11
C ARG A 229 5.48 -15.78 20.77
N THR A 230 6.31 -15.69 19.75
CA THR A 230 6.00 -16.18 18.41
C THR A 230 6.64 -17.55 18.21
N PHE A 231 5.82 -18.55 17.92
CA PHE A 231 6.25 -19.93 17.70
C PHE A 231 6.18 -20.22 16.20
N LEU A 232 7.33 -20.48 15.60
CA LEU A 232 7.42 -20.95 14.23
C LEU A 232 7.57 -22.48 14.25
N SER A 233 6.70 -23.15 13.50
CA SER A 233 6.56 -24.61 13.54
C SER A 233 6.30 -25.19 12.14
N PRO A 234 6.64 -26.46 11.87
CA PRO A 234 6.38 -27.08 10.57
C PRO A 234 4.88 -27.09 10.25
N TRP A 235 4.52 -26.97 8.97
CA TRP A 235 3.13 -27.00 8.53
C TRP A 235 2.56 -28.42 8.58
N ILE A 236 1.40 -28.59 9.23
CA ILE A 236 0.71 -29.87 9.38
C ILE A 236 -0.76 -29.68 9.00
N SER A 237 -1.15 -30.17 7.82
CA SER A 237 -2.44 -29.85 7.21
C SER A 237 -3.66 -30.22 8.08
N ASN A 238 -3.65 -31.40 8.73
CA ASN A 238 -4.79 -31.86 9.52
C ASN A 238 -5.05 -31.06 10.82
N ILE A 239 -4.10 -30.21 11.24
CA ILE A 239 -4.21 -29.31 12.39
C ILE A 239 -4.38 -27.87 11.91
N HIS A 240 -3.45 -27.37 11.10
CA HIS A 240 -3.33 -25.93 10.82
C HIS A 240 -4.36 -25.40 9.84
N GLU A 241 -4.76 -26.20 8.84
CA GLU A 241 -5.74 -25.80 7.83
C GLU A 241 -7.11 -25.53 8.47
N LYS A 242 -7.51 -26.39 9.43
CA LYS A 242 -8.77 -26.24 10.18
C LYS A 242 -8.76 -25.02 11.12
N LYS A 243 -7.58 -24.61 11.56
CA LYS A 243 -7.38 -23.40 12.38
C LYS A 243 -7.31 -22.13 11.53
N GLY A 244 -7.32 -22.24 10.20
CA GLY A 244 -7.17 -21.11 9.30
C GLY A 244 -5.80 -20.44 9.39
N LEU A 245 -4.77 -21.16 9.86
CA LEU A 245 -3.41 -20.65 9.90
C LEU A 245 -2.81 -20.59 8.49
N THR A 246 -1.91 -19.64 8.28
CA THR A 246 -1.22 -19.49 7.00
C THR A 246 -0.10 -20.52 6.87
N LYS A 247 -0.02 -21.17 5.71
CA LYS A 247 1.12 -21.99 5.30
C LYS A 247 2.13 -21.11 4.60
N TYR A 248 3.30 -20.95 5.19
CA TYR A 248 4.41 -20.23 4.58
C TYR A 248 5.38 -21.22 3.91
N LYS A 249 5.99 -20.76 2.82
CA LYS A 249 7.22 -21.30 2.24
C LYS A 249 8.08 -20.12 1.80
N SER A 250 9.39 -20.31 1.82
CA SER A 250 10.39 -19.35 1.42
C SER A 250 11.61 -20.07 0.84
N SER A 251 12.55 -19.32 0.27
CA SER A 251 13.79 -19.88 -0.25
C SER A 251 14.81 -19.97 0.88
N PRO A 252 15.41 -21.15 1.12
CA PRO A 252 16.45 -21.30 2.15
C PRO A 252 17.79 -20.65 1.78
N GLU A 253 17.89 -20.01 0.61
CA GLU A 253 19.10 -19.36 0.11
C GLU A 253 18.92 -17.85 -0.06
N LYS A 254 17.75 -17.30 0.31
CA LYS A 254 17.43 -15.89 0.16
C LYS A 254 16.88 -15.32 1.46
N TRP A 255 17.75 -14.59 2.17
CA TRP A 255 17.43 -13.90 3.42
C TRP A 255 16.10 -13.13 3.39
N SER A 256 15.78 -12.51 2.23
CA SER A 256 14.42 -12.11 1.88
C SER A 256 14.04 -12.77 0.57
N THR A 257 13.06 -13.68 0.57
CA THR A 257 12.63 -14.39 -0.65
C THR A 257 12.08 -13.44 -1.73
N ALA A 258 11.41 -12.35 -1.32
CA ALA A 258 10.92 -11.30 -2.24
C ALA A 258 11.98 -10.26 -2.67
N SER A 259 13.24 -10.46 -2.27
CA SER A 259 14.35 -9.52 -2.51
C SER A 259 14.12 -8.10 -1.97
N ASP A 260 13.32 -7.95 -0.92
CA ASP A 260 13.06 -6.67 -0.25
C ASP A 260 13.92 -6.54 1.04
N PRO A 261 13.83 -5.44 1.80
CA PRO A 261 14.80 -5.17 2.87
C PRO A 261 14.42 -5.81 4.22
N TYR A 262 13.45 -6.73 4.24
CA TYR A 262 12.99 -7.40 5.45
C TYR A 262 13.10 -8.91 5.29
N SER A 263 13.74 -9.58 6.25
CA SER A 263 13.94 -11.01 6.18
C SER A 263 12.64 -11.80 6.24
N ASP A 264 12.66 -13.05 5.78
CA ASP A 264 11.49 -13.92 5.88
C ASP A 264 11.11 -14.15 7.36
N PHE A 265 12.09 -14.42 8.24
CA PHE A 265 11.91 -14.44 9.70
C PHE A 265 11.38 -13.12 10.28
N GLU A 266 11.91 -11.96 9.88
CA GLU A 266 11.48 -10.64 10.37
C GLU A 266 10.00 -10.39 10.07
N LYS A 267 9.59 -10.70 8.84
CA LYS A 267 8.21 -10.57 8.37
C LYS A 267 7.25 -11.43 9.18
N VAL A 268 7.51 -12.73 9.26
CA VAL A 268 6.56 -13.69 9.89
C VAL A 268 6.54 -13.58 11.41
N THR A 269 7.62 -13.10 12.03
CA THR A 269 7.67 -12.92 13.49
C THR A 269 7.25 -11.54 13.98
N GLY A 270 6.95 -10.62 13.07
CA GLY A 270 6.57 -9.24 13.41
C GLY A 270 7.72 -8.37 13.87
N ARG A 271 8.97 -8.80 13.66
CA ARG A 271 10.21 -8.02 13.89
C ARG A 271 10.48 -7.11 12.69
N ILE A 272 9.47 -6.35 12.31
CA ILE A 272 9.43 -5.54 11.10
C ILE A 272 8.83 -4.19 11.44
N ASP A 273 9.08 -3.20 10.59
CA ASP A 273 8.37 -1.94 10.66
C ASP A 273 6.85 -2.16 10.65
N LYS A 274 6.18 -1.63 11.69
CA LYS A 274 4.73 -1.77 11.88
C LYS A 274 3.92 -1.11 10.78
N ASN A 275 4.51 -0.15 10.05
CA ASN A 275 3.87 0.52 8.92
C ASN A 275 3.86 -0.31 7.63
N VAL A 276 4.63 -1.41 7.54
CA VAL A 276 4.55 -2.36 6.41
C VAL A 276 3.17 -3.00 6.36
N SER A 277 2.58 -3.04 5.18
CA SER A 277 1.22 -3.55 4.96
C SER A 277 1.07 -5.02 5.42
N PRO A 278 -0.12 -5.42 5.89
CA PRO A 278 -0.36 -6.79 6.38
C PRO A 278 -0.03 -7.89 5.37
N GLU A 279 -0.37 -7.70 4.09
CA GLU A 279 -0.09 -8.67 3.02
C GLU A 279 1.41 -8.88 2.80
N ALA A 280 2.24 -7.85 3.04
CA ALA A 280 3.69 -7.91 2.86
C ALA A 280 4.44 -8.45 4.09
N ARG A 281 3.71 -8.93 5.10
CA ARG A 281 4.24 -9.80 6.16
C ARG A 281 4.39 -11.25 5.68
N HIS A 282 3.91 -11.56 4.48
CA HIS A 282 4.17 -12.83 3.83
C HIS A 282 5.56 -12.79 3.15
N PRO A 283 6.44 -13.78 3.34
CA PRO A 283 7.78 -13.85 2.71
C PRO A 283 7.77 -13.64 1.19
N LEU A 284 6.76 -14.21 0.53
CA LEU A 284 6.59 -14.15 -0.92
C LEU A 284 5.95 -12.85 -1.46
N VAL A 285 5.52 -11.92 -0.61
CA VAL A 285 4.95 -10.64 -1.05
C VAL A 285 5.95 -9.53 -0.77
N ALA A 286 6.30 -8.77 -1.81
CA ALA A 286 7.31 -7.72 -1.70
C ALA A 286 6.79 -6.51 -0.89
N ALA A 287 7.61 -6.04 0.04
CA ALA A 287 7.39 -4.82 0.82
C ALA A 287 8.16 -3.64 0.19
N TYR A 288 7.46 -2.76 -0.55
CA TYR A 288 8.09 -1.59 -1.18
C TYR A 288 7.08 -0.44 -1.37
N PRO A 289 7.53 0.83 -1.34
CA PRO A 289 6.67 1.98 -1.58
C PRO A 289 6.32 2.12 -3.06
N ILE A 290 5.09 2.58 -3.32
CA ILE A 290 4.61 2.93 -4.67
C ILE A 290 3.91 4.26 -4.56
N VAL A 291 4.56 5.33 -5.04
CA VAL A 291 4.07 6.69 -4.84
C VAL A 291 3.63 7.33 -6.13
N HIS A 292 2.52 8.03 -6.08
CA HIS A 292 2.08 8.96 -7.12
C HIS A 292 1.53 10.24 -6.49
N VAL A 293 1.24 11.24 -7.31
CA VAL A 293 0.70 12.53 -6.86
C VAL A 293 -0.77 12.65 -7.27
N ASP A 294 -1.61 13.00 -6.31
CA ASP A 294 -3.02 13.35 -6.46
C ASP A 294 -3.15 14.88 -6.47
N MET A 295 -3.65 15.44 -7.57
CA MET A 295 -4.03 16.85 -7.67
C MET A 295 -5.51 16.99 -7.34
N GLU A 296 -5.83 17.82 -6.33
CA GLU A 296 -7.20 18.01 -5.83
C GLU A 296 -7.92 19.18 -6.53
N ASN A 297 -7.18 20.25 -6.84
CA ASN A 297 -7.69 21.40 -7.57
C ASN A 297 -6.56 22.21 -8.23
N ILE A 298 -6.95 23.11 -9.14
CA ILE A 298 -6.07 23.98 -9.90
C ILE A 298 -6.60 25.42 -9.92
N ILE A 299 -5.69 26.39 -9.89
CA ILE A 299 -5.96 27.82 -10.06
C ILE A 299 -5.05 28.35 -11.17
N LEU A 300 -5.65 29.03 -12.15
CA LEU A 300 -4.97 29.69 -13.26
C LEU A 300 -5.11 31.21 -13.13
N SER A 301 -4.01 31.93 -13.32
CA SER A 301 -3.99 33.41 -13.25
C SER A 301 -3.10 34.00 -14.33
N LYS A 302 -3.38 35.24 -14.74
CA LYS A 302 -2.49 35.97 -15.66
C LYS A 302 -1.19 36.29 -14.92
N ASN A 303 -0.07 36.19 -15.61
CA ASN A 303 1.22 36.57 -15.08
C ASN A 303 1.37 38.10 -15.11
N GLU A 304 1.89 38.69 -14.04
CA GLU A 304 2.25 40.11 -14.02
C GLU A 304 3.46 40.34 -14.92
N ASP A 305 3.42 41.40 -15.72
CA ASP A 305 4.46 41.75 -16.67
C ASP A 305 4.98 43.17 -16.37
N GLN A 306 6.26 43.43 -16.67
CA GLN A 306 6.88 44.73 -16.34
C GLN A 306 6.23 45.93 -17.05
N SER A 307 5.40 45.70 -18.08
CA SER A 307 4.70 46.76 -18.80
C SER A 307 3.38 47.18 -18.14
N THR A 308 2.83 46.38 -17.22
CA THR A 308 1.63 46.72 -16.45
C THR A 308 1.99 47.34 -15.10
N GLN A 309 1.89 48.67 -14.99
CA GLN A 309 2.09 49.40 -13.72
C GLN A 309 0.94 49.24 -12.71
N ASN A 310 -0.23 48.74 -13.15
CA ASN A 310 -1.42 48.66 -12.34
C ASN A 310 -1.65 47.22 -11.81
N THR A 311 -1.43 47.02 -10.53
CA THR A 311 -1.70 45.75 -9.82
C THR A 311 -3.06 45.72 -9.13
N ASP A 312 -3.81 46.83 -9.10
CA ASP A 312 -5.11 46.96 -8.41
C ASP A 312 -6.29 46.52 -9.29
N SER A 313 -6.08 45.56 -10.19
CA SER A 313 -7.13 45.04 -11.07
C SER A 313 -8.04 44.04 -10.35
N GLU A 314 -9.30 43.95 -10.79
CA GLU A 314 -10.23 42.91 -10.31
C GLU A 314 -9.66 41.50 -10.50
N THR A 315 -9.97 40.58 -9.59
CA THR A 315 -9.49 39.19 -9.63
C THR A 315 -9.96 38.48 -10.90
N ARG A 316 -9.03 38.13 -11.78
CA ARG A 316 -9.26 37.39 -13.02
C ARG A 316 -8.55 36.03 -12.98
N THR A 317 -9.06 35.14 -12.14
CA THR A 317 -8.52 33.78 -11.96
C THR A 317 -9.55 32.71 -12.31
N ILE A 318 -9.10 31.60 -12.87
CA ILE A 318 -9.94 30.42 -13.12
C ILE A 318 -9.59 29.35 -12.11
N SER A 319 -10.54 28.98 -11.26
CA SER A 319 -10.39 27.89 -10.29
C SER A 319 -11.25 26.69 -10.70
N LYS A 320 -10.66 25.50 -10.73
CA LYS A 320 -11.34 24.26 -11.10
C LYS A 320 -10.95 23.12 -10.16
N ASN A 321 -11.88 22.21 -9.90
CA ASN A 321 -11.57 20.94 -9.27
C ASN A 321 -10.88 20.01 -10.28
N THR A 322 -10.13 19.04 -9.76
CA THR A 322 -9.45 18.04 -10.59
C THR A 322 -9.75 16.63 -10.08
N SER A 323 -9.67 15.65 -10.98
CA SER A 323 -9.74 14.23 -10.64
C SER A 323 -8.47 13.55 -11.12
N THR A 324 -7.71 12.96 -10.20
CA THR A 324 -6.45 12.30 -10.52
C THR A 324 -6.58 10.78 -10.39
N SER A 325 -5.92 10.03 -11.28
CA SER A 325 -5.88 8.58 -11.19
C SER A 325 -4.48 8.07 -11.56
N ARG A 326 -3.96 7.14 -10.76
CA ARG A 326 -2.74 6.40 -11.10
C ARG A 326 -3.00 5.58 -12.36
N THR A 327 -2.07 5.65 -13.30
CA THR A 327 -2.21 5.02 -14.62
C THR A 327 -1.28 3.85 -14.77
N HIS A 328 -1.64 2.94 -15.68
CA HIS A 328 -0.76 1.91 -16.16
C HIS A 328 -0.91 1.83 -17.68
N THR A 329 0.16 2.18 -18.40
CA THR A 329 0.16 2.21 -19.86
C THR A 329 1.00 1.07 -20.41
N SER A 330 0.49 0.43 -21.45
CA SER A 330 1.28 -0.41 -22.33
C SER A 330 2.07 0.51 -23.29
N GLU A 331 3.40 0.51 -23.24
CA GLU A 331 4.20 1.26 -24.23
C GLU A 331 4.26 0.45 -25.54
N VAL A 332 3.48 0.89 -26.53
CA VAL A 332 3.33 0.20 -27.82
C VAL A 332 4.46 0.62 -28.78
N HIS A 333 5.30 -0.34 -29.17
CA HIS A 333 6.08 -0.28 -30.41
C HIS A 333 5.42 -1.24 -31.43
N GLY A 334 4.45 -0.75 -32.22
CA GLY A 334 3.90 -1.48 -33.38
C GLY A 334 2.55 -2.18 -33.19
N ASN A 335 1.82 -2.31 -34.31
CA ASN A 335 0.40 -2.64 -34.50
C ASN A 335 -0.23 -3.67 -33.53
N ALA A 336 -1.47 -3.37 -33.10
CA ALA A 336 -2.35 -4.27 -32.37
C ALA A 336 -3.38 -4.90 -33.33
N GLU A 337 -3.51 -6.23 -33.31
CA GLU A 337 -4.67 -6.96 -33.84
C GLU A 337 -5.53 -7.42 -32.66
N VAL A 338 -6.79 -7.00 -32.64
CA VAL A 338 -7.78 -7.43 -31.64
C VAL A 338 -8.65 -8.50 -32.31
N HIS A 339 -8.42 -9.77 -31.98
CA HIS A 339 -9.35 -10.84 -32.25
C HIS A 339 -10.21 -11.10 -31.00
N ALA A 340 -11.52 -10.90 -31.12
CA ALA A 340 -12.50 -11.29 -30.12
C ALA A 340 -13.20 -12.57 -30.59
N SER A 341 -13.01 -13.67 -29.85
CA SER A 341 -13.77 -14.92 -30.00
C SER A 341 -14.03 -15.48 -28.61
N PHE A 342 -15.20 -16.09 -28.38
CA PHE A 342 -15.61 -16.73 -27.12
C PHE A 342 -14.64 -17.82 -26.62
N PHE A 343 -13.64 -18.17 -27.43
CA PHE A 343 -12.67 -19.25 -27.20
C PHE A 343 -11.20 -18.81 -27.28
N ASP A 344 -10.91 -17.51 -27.43
CA ASP A 344 -9.53 -17.01 -27.47
C ASP A 344 -9.26 -16.01 -26.34
N ILE A 345 -8.19 -16.28 -25.60
CA ILE A 345 -7.60 -15.41 -24.58
C ILE A 345 -7.52 -13.98 -25.13
N GLY A 346 -7.99 -13.01 -24.33
CA GLY A 346 -8.00 -11.58 -24.67
C GLY A 346 -6.69 -11.14 -25.31
N GLY A 347 -6.82 -10.37 -26.40
CA GLY A 347 -5.77 -10.09 -27.36
C GLY A 347 -4.38 -9.83 -26.76
N SER A 348 -3.37 -10.44 -27.37
CA SER A 348 -1.96 -10.14 -27.10
C SER A 348 -1.69 -8.69 -27.54
N VAL A 349 -1.39 -7.81 -26.59
CA VAL A 349 -0.86 -6.48 -26.91
C VAL A 349 0.65 -6.60 -27.06
N SER A 350 1.17 -6.19 -28.22
CA SER A 350 2.59 -6.13 -28.61
C SER A 350 3.41 -5.09 -27.82
N ALA A 351 3.16 -4.93 -26.52
CA ALA A 351 3.64 -3.80 -25.73
C ALA A 351 4.35 -4.23 -24.46
N GLY A 352 5.49 -3.58 -24.20
CA GLY A 352 6.20 -3.69 -22.93
C GLY A 352 5.47 -2.86 -21.87
N PHE A 353 5.37 -3.39 -20.65
CA PHE A 353 4.84 -2.63 -19.52
C PHE A 353 5.98 -2.00 -18.75
N SER A 354 6.06 -0.67 -18.76
CA SER A 354 7.08 0.04 -18.00
C SER A 354 6.76 0.06 -16.50
N ASN A 355 7.81 0.21 -15.68
CA ASN A 355 7.69 0.32 -14.22
C ASN A 355 7.74 1.79 -13.79
N SER A 356 6.92 2.63 -14.42
CA SER A 356 6.83 4.07 -14.15
C SER A 356 5.69 4.39 -13.18
N ASN A 357 5.88 5.39 -12.32
CA ASN A 357 4.79 5.95 -11.54
C ASN A 357 4.25 7.18 -12.27
N SER A 358 3.13 7.02 -12.96
CA SER A 358 2.45 8.14 -13.61
C SER A 358 1.02 8.28 -13.09
N SER A 359 0.50 9.51 -13.14
CA SER A 359 -0.90 9.80 -12.84
C SER A 359 -1.42 10.83 -13.82
N THR A 360 -2.66 10.61 -14.26
CA THR A 360 -3.36 11.50 -15.17
C THR A 360 -4.37 12.32 -14.39
N VAL A 361 -4.30 13.64 -14.58
CA VAL A 361 -5.20 14.63 -13.98
C VAL A 361 -6.20 15.06 -15.05
N ALA A 362 -7.49 14.92 -14.76
CA ALA A 362 -8.58 15.52 -15.53
C ALA A 362 -9.07 16.78 -14.83
N ILE A 363 -9.17 17.89 -15.57
CA ILE A 363 -9.68 19.17 -15.07
C ILE A 363 -11.18 19.23 -15.32
N ASP A 364 -11.94 19.62 -14.30
CA ASP A 364 -13.39 19.73 -14.40
C ASP A 364 -13.81 20.75 -15.47
N HIS A 365 -14.73 20.34 -16.33
CA HIS A 365 -15.30 21.14 -17.42
C HIS A 365 -16.66 21.74 -17.04
N SER A 366 -17.22 21.38 -15.88
CA SER A 366 -18.51 21.89 -15.44
C SER A 366 -18.52 23.41 -15.22
N LEU A 367 -19.71 24.01 -15.37
CA LEU A 367 -19.89 25.46 -15.27
C LEU A 367 -19.40 25.99 -13.92
N SER A 368 -18.50 26.98 -13.93
CA SER A 368 -17.94 27.59 -12.71
C SER A 368 -17.96 29.11 -12.67
N LEU A 369 -18.15 29.78 -13.81
CA LEU A 369 -18.14 31.24 -13.93
C LEU A 369 -19.30 31.68 -14.84
N ALA A 370 -19.80 32.90 -14.63
CA ALA A 370 -20.93 33.43 -15.38
C ALA A 370 -20.55 33.77 -16.84
N GLY A 371 -21.37 33.32 -17.79
CA GLY A 371 -21.22 33.56 -19.22
C GLY A 371 -20.35 32.50 -19.94
N GLU A 372 -20.49 32.43 -21.26
CA GLU A 372 -19.74 31.51 -22.14
C GLU A 372 -18.48 32.21 -22.68
N ARG A 373 -17.50 32.40 -21.82
CA ARG A 373 -16.22 33.01 -22.18
C ARG A 373 -15.14 31.94 -22.28
N THR A 374 -14.24 32.10 -23.23
CA THR A 374 -12.99 31.33 -23.26
C THR A 374 -12.16 31.63 -22.00
N TRP A 375 -11.23 30.74 -21.67
CA TRP A 375 -10.31 30.98 -20.56
C TRP A 375 -9.46 32.23 -20.78
N ALA A 376 -9.05 32.48 -22.03
CA ALA A 376 -8.29 33.67 -22.40
C ALA A 376 -9.09 34.97 -22.18
N GLU A 377 -10.36 35.02 -22.61
CA GLU A 377 -11.24 36.18 -22.36
C GLU A 377 -11.52 36.40 -20.88
N THR A 378 -11.72 35.31 -20.14
CA THR A 378 -11.98 35.35 -18.69
C THR A 378 -10.79 35.95 -17.94
N MET A 379 -9.57 35.57 -18.33
CA MET A 379 -8.34 36.05 -17.70
C MET A 379 -7.81 37.37 -18.29
N GLY A 380 -8.38 37.83 -19.42
CA GLY A 380 -7.85 38.98 -20.17
C GLY A 380 -6.45 38.73 -20.72
N LEU A 381 -6.22 37.52 -21.24
CA LEU A 381 -4.94 37.05 -21.76
C LEU A 381 -4.82 37.35 -23.26
N ASN A 382 -3.76 38.04 -23.67
CA ASN A 382 -3.40 38.23 -25.08
C ASN A 382 -2.33 37.21 -25.53
N THR A 383 -2.02 37.19 -26.83
CA THR A 383 -1.10 36.20 -27.43
C THR A 383 0.36 36.32 -26.97
N ALA A 384 0.77 37.47 -26.42
CA ALA A 384 2.10 37.71 -25.87
C ALA A 384 2.17 37.49 -24.35
N ASP A 385 1.03 37.38 -23.68
CA ASP A 385 0.95 37.15 -22.24
C ASP A 385 1.32 35.70 -21.88
N THR A 386 1.65 35.50 -20.60
CA THR A 386 1.83 34.19 -20.01
C THR A 386 0.82 33.96 -18.88
N ALA A 387 0.46 32.70 -18.66
CA ALA A 387 -0.40 32.29 -17.56
C ALA A 387 0.43 31.57 -16.48
N ARG A 388 -0.01 31.67 -15.23
CA ARG A 388 0.54 30.92 -14.09
C ARG A 388 -0.46 29.89 -13.61
N LEU A 389 0.08 28.76 -13.15
CA LEU A 389 -0.65 27.66 -12.54
C LEU A 389 -0.25 27.52 -11.07
N ASN A 390 -1.23 27.38 -10.20
CA ASN A 390 -1.04 26.84 -8.85
C ASN A 390 -1.99 25.66 -8.64
N ALA A 391 -1.62 24.71 -7.80
CA ALA A 391 -2.43 23.53 -7.53
C ALA A 391 -2.22 23.04 -6.11
N ASN A 392 -3.25 22.38 -5.58
CA ASN A 392 -3.16 21.64 -4.32
C ASN A 392 -2.95 20.17 -4.61
N ILE A 393 -1.90 19.60 -4.04
CA ILE A 393 -1.50 18.20 -4.26
C ILE A 393 -1.30 17.43 -2.96
N ARG A 394 -1.38 16.10 -3.07
CA ARG A 394 -0.92 15.15 -2.06
C ARG A 394 -0.14 14.02 -2.72
N TYR A 395 0.87 13.51 -2.04
CA TYR A 395 1.47 12.24 -2.40
C TYR A 395 0.61 11.10 -1.85
N VAL A 396 0.48 10.02 -2.62
CA VAL A 396 -0.31 8.84 -2.28
C VAL A 396 0.57 7.61 -2.37
N ASN A 397 0.68 6.85 -1.29
CA ASN A 397 1.43 5.59 -1.30
C ASN A 397 0.47 4.40 -1.41
N THR A 398 0.43 3.78 -2.60
CA THR A 398 -0.37 2.59 -2.89
C THR A 398 0.42 1.29 -2.77
N GLY A 399 1.67 1.37 -2.33
CA GLY A 399 2.56 0.22 -2.16
C GLY A 399 2.32 -0.53 -0.86
N THR A 400 3.37 -1.17 -0.36
CA THR A 400 3.34 -2.05 0.82
C THR A 400 4.36 -1.68 1.91
N ALA A 401 5.23 -0.71 1.66
CA ALA A 401 6.17 -0.17 2.67
C ALA A 401 6.14 1.37 2.72
N PRO A 402 6.50 1.98 3.87
CA PRO A 402 6.46 3.44 4.02
C PRO A 402 7.68 4.16 3.46
N ILE A 403 7.59 5.49 3.45
CA ILE A 403 8.68 6.43 3.18
C ILE A 403 8.87 7.36 4.38
N TYR A 404 10.14 7.63 4.72
CA TYR A 404 10.51 8.41 5.91
C TYR A 404 11.10 9.80 5.62
N ASN A 405 12.08 9.90 4.72
CA ASN A 405 12.94 11.09 4.64
C ASN A 405 13.08 11.72 3.25
N VAL A 406 12.60 11.07 2.19
CA VAL A 406 12.67 11.60 0.82
C VAL A 406 11.34 11.35 0.11
N LEU A 407 10.69 12.41 -0.36
CA LEU A 407 9.57 12.26 -1.31
C LEU A 407 10.12 12.28 -2.74
N PRO A 408 9.56 11.46 -3.64
CA PRO A 408 10.03 11.38 -5.02
C PRO A 408 9.83 12.71 -5.76
N THR A 409 10.70 12.96 -6.74
CA THR A 409 10.54 14.12 -7.63
C THR A 409 9.42 13.84 -8.62
N THR A 410 8.57 14.84 -8.87
CA THR A 410 7.47 14.73 -9.83
C THR A 410 7.58 15.79 -10.91
N SER A 411 7.51 15.38 -12.17
CA SER A 411 7.38 16.27 -13.32
C SER A 411 5.90 16.48 -13.64
N LEU A 412 5.46 17.75 -13.68
CA LEU A 412 4.15 18.14 -14.19
C LEU A 412 4.26 18.37 -15.69
N VAL A 413 3.51 17.60 -16.48
CA VAL A 413 3.63 17.55 -17.94
C VAL A 413 2.31 17.88 -18.61
N LEU A 414 2.37 18.76 -19.61
CA LEU A 414 1.29 19.05 -20.56
C LEU A 414 1.49 18.24 -21.85
N GLY A 415 0.39 17.70 -22.38
CA GLY A 415 0.40 16.90 -23.60
C GLY A 415 1.32 15.69 -23.48
N LYS A 416 2.13 15.43 -24.51
CA LYS A 416 3.01 14.26 -24.55
C LYS A 416 4.26 14.43 -23.68
N ASN A 417 4.97 15.56 -23.80
CA ASN A 417 6.31 15.73 -23.23
C ASN A 417 6.67 17.18 -22.83
N GLN A 418 5.70 18.09 -22.72
CA GLN A 418 5.98 19.48 -22.35
C GLN A 418 6.01 19.60 -20.81
N THR A 419 7.19 19.53 -20.20
CA THR A 419 7.32 19.66 -18.74
C THR A 419 7.11 21.13 -18.35
N LEU A 420 6.08 21.38 -17.54
CA LEU A 420 5.73 22.70 -17.02
C LEU A 420 6.45 23.01 -15.70
N ALA A 421 6.65 21.99 -14.86
CA ALA A 421 7.30 22.13 -13.57
C ALA A 421 7.95 20.84 -13.08
N THR A 422 8.96 20.99 -12.22
CA THR A 422 9.56 19.91 -11.45
C THR A 422 9.27 20.16 -9.97
N ILE A 423 8.45 19.30 -9.39
CA ILE A 423 7.98 19.37 -8.01
C ILE A 423 8.94 18.55 -7.15
N LYS A 424 9.58 19.22 -6.20
CA LYS A 424 10.48 18.60 -5.22
C LYS A 424 10.08 19.00 -3.81
N ALA A 425 9.94 18.02 -2.93
CA ALA A 425 9.89 18.28 -1.51
C ALA A 425 11.30 18.52 -0.97
N LYS A 426 11.44 19.29 0.11
CA LYS A 426 12.72 19.45 0.81
C LYS A 426 13.10 18.13 1.48
N GLU A 427 14.25 17.57 1.09
CA GLU A 427 14.76 16.32 1.67
C GLU A 427 15.01 16.46 3.18
N ASN A 428 14.79 15.37 3.93
CA ASN A 428 14.97 15.32 5.39
C ASN A 428 14.10 16.29 6.20
N GLN A 429 13.07 16.89 5.59
CA GLN A 429 12.12 17.80 6.24
C GLN A 429 10.67 17.31 6.11
N LEU A 430 10.47 16.00 5.95
CA LEU A 430 9.12 15.42 5.98
C LEU A 430 8.50 15.65 7.36
N SER A 431 7.30 16.23 7.36
CA SER A 431 6.52 16.50 8.57
C SER A 431 5.88 15.25 9.18
N GLN A 432 5.78 14.17 8.41
CA GLN A 432 5.18 12.89 8.79
C GLN A 432 5.66 11.76 7.86
N ILE A 433 5.46 10.51 8.29
CA ILE A 433 5.70 9.31 7.48
C ILE A 433 4.65 9.23 6.35
N LEU A 434 5.07 8.83 5.15
CA LEU A 434 4.14 8.46 4.07
C LEU A 434 3.91 6.94 4.10
N ALA A 435 2.95 6.50 4.91
CA ALA A 435 2.62 5.09 5.11
C ALA A 435 1.81 4.50 3.92
N PRO A 436 1.83 3.17 3.72
CA PRO A 436 0.98 2.48 2.74
C PRO A 436 -0.51 2.78 2.92
N ASN A 437 -1.24 2.84 1.80
CA ASN A 437 -2.66 3.20 1.73
C ASN A 437 -2.98 4.57 2.39
N ASN A 438 -2.03 5.50 2.38
CA ASN A 438 -2.17 6.80 3.02
C ASN A 438 -1.63 7.95 2.15
N TYR A 439 -1.78 9.18 2.65
CA TYR A 439 -1.48 10.43 1.96
C TYR A 439 -0.42 11.25 2.70
N TYR A 440 0.36 12.03 1.96
CA TYR A 440 1.20 13.10 2.48
C TYR A 440 0.84 14.44 1.83
N PRO A 441 0.43 15.45 2.60
CA PRO A 441 0.04 15.38 4.02
C PRO A 441 -1.20 14.51 4.22
N SER A 442 -1.43 14.04 5.44
CA SER A 442 -2.60 13.23 5.80
C SER A 442 -3.91 13.95 5.44
N LYS A 443 -4.98 13.22 5.06
CA LYS A 443 -6.24 13.81 4.55
C LYS A 443 -6.94 14.77 5.54
N ASN A 444 -6.64 14.69 6.85
CA ASN A 444 -7.12 15.62 7.88
C ASN A 444 -6.33 16.94 7.96
N LEU A 445 -5.19 17.05 7.28
CA LEU A 445 -4.37 18.25 7.19
C LEU A 445 -4.57 18.94 5.83
N ALA A 446 -4.21 20.20 5.73
CA ALA A 446 -4.21 20.93 4.46
C ALA A 446 -3.28 20.25 3.42
N PRO A 447 -3.62 20.29 2.12
CA PRO A 447 -2.76 19.78 1.05
C PRO A 447 -1.54 20.70 0.83
N ILE A 448 -0.59 20.24 0.01
CA ILE A 448 0.56 21.06 -0.40
C ILE A 448 0.13 21.94 -1.57
N ALA A 449 0.26 23.26 -1.43
CA ALA A 449 0.21 24.17 -2.57
C ALA A 449 1.57 24.18 -3.29
N LEU A 450 1.58 24.03 -4.62
CA LEU A 450 2.83 24.05 -5.42
C LEU A 450 3.57 25.39 -5.26
N ASN A 451 2.82 26.49 -5.22
CA ASN A 451 3.33 27.79 -4.79
C ASN A 451 2.76 28.07 -3.39
N ALA A 452 3.47 27.64 -2.36
CA ALA A 452 3.11 27.91 -0.98
C ALA A 452 3.23 29.42 -0.67
N GLN A 453 2.30 29.95 0.13
CA GLN A 453 2.25 31.38 0.46
C GLN A 453 3.53 31.89 1.14
N ASP A 454 4.18 31.03 1.94
CA ASP A 454 5.38 31.38 2.72
C ASP A 454 6.69 30.93 2.05
N ASP A 455 6.64 30.36 0.82
CA ASP A 455 7.84 29.92 0.11
C ASP A 455 8.22 30.90 -1.00
N PHE A 456 9.04 31.89 -0.63
CA PHE A 456 9.62 32.87 -1.57
C PHE A 456 10.54 32.26 -2.63
N SER A 457 10.89 30.96 -2.51
CA SER A 457 11.75 30.25 -3.47
C SER A 457 10.98 29.35 -4.43
N SER A 458 9.64 29.28 -4.32
CA SER A 458 8.86 28.45 -5.24
C SER A 458 8.89 29.04 -6.66
N THR A 459 9.26 28.20 -7.63
CA THR A 459 9.36 28.61 -9.03
C THR A 459 7.95 28.68 -9.62
N PRO A 460 7.53 29.82 -10.20
CA PRO A 460 6.19 29.94 -10.76
C PRO A 460 6.02 29.02 -11.97
N ILE A 461 5.00 28.18 -11.92
CA ILE A 461 4.62 27.28 -13.01
C ILE A 461 3.98 28.11 -14.11
N THR A 462 4.74 28.37 -15.18
CA THR A 462 4.36 29.33 -16.23
C THR A 462 4.04 28.59 -17.53
N MET A 463 3.02 29.05 -18.23
CA MET A 463 2.64 28.59 -19.56
C MET A 463 2.62 29.76 -20.53
N ASN A 464 3.12 29.54 -21.74
CA ASN A 464 2.88 30.48 -22.84
C ASN A 464 1.43 30.36 -23.35
N TYR A 465 0.99 31.32 -24.18
CA TYR A 465 -0.37 31.37 -24.69
C TYR A 465 -0.80 30.07 -25.41
N ASN A 466 0.07 29.47 -26.23
CA ASN A 466 -0.27 28.23 -26.95
C ASN A 466 -0.44 27.03 -26.01
N GLN A 467 0.41 26.91 -24.99
CA GLN A 467 0.29 25.90 -23.96
C GLN A 467 -0.98 26.08 -23.13
N PHE A 468 -1.35 27.32 -22.84
CA PHE A 468 -2.59 27.65 -22.13
C PHE A 468 -3.83 27.22 -22.95
N LEU A 469 -3.86 27.50 -24.25
CA LEU A 469 -4.92 27.02 -25.15
C LEU A 469 -4.95 25.49 -25.27
N GLU A 470 -3.77 24.85 -25.30
CA GLU A 470 -3.68 23.38 -25.29
C GLU A 470 -4.26 22.80 -23.99
N LEU A 471 -4.00 23.43 -22.83
CA LEU A 471 -4.56 23.02 -21.55
C LEU A 471 -6.08 23.22 -21.51
N GLU A 472 -6.60 24.34 -22.02
CA GLU A 472 -8.05 24.60 -22.12
C GLU A 472 -8.74 23.54 -22.99
N LYS A 473 -8.11 23.16 -24.11
CA LYS A 473 -8.63 22.16 -25.04
C LYS A 473 -8.55 20.73 -24.49
N THR A 474 -7.41 20.35 -23.94
CA THR A 474 -7.18 18.96 -23.47
C THR A 474 -7.79 18.71 -22.10
N LYS A 475 -7.86 19.74 -21.25
CA LYS A 475 -8.26 19.67 -19.84
C LYS A 475 -7.55 18.53 -19.09
N GLN A 476 -6.30 18.27 -19.46
CA GLN A 476 -5.55 17.12 -18.98
C GLN A 476 -4.09 17.50 -18.68
N LEU A 477 -3.59 16.99 -17.56
CA LEU A 477 -2.18 17.07 -17.17
C LEU A 477 -1.69 15.67 -16.77
N ARG A 478 -0.37 15.47 -16.80
CA ARG A 478 0.27 14.24 -16.31
C ARG A 478 1.28 14.57 -15.22
N LEU A 479 1.35 13.72 -14.21
CA LEU A 479 2.28 13.79 -13.09
C LEU A 479 3.17 12.56 -13.12
N ASP A 480 4.38 12.70 -13.64
CA ASP A 480 5.36 11.63 -13.77
C ASP A 480 6.29 11.67 -12.55
N THR A 481 6.21 10.66 -11.68
CA THR A 481 6.91 10.59 -10.39
C THR A 481 8.03 9.55 -10.48
N ASP A 482 9.23 9.91 -10.00
CA ASP A 482 10.35 8.97 -9.97
C ASP A 482 10.21 7.91 -8.87
N GLN A 483 11.21 7.03 -8.75
CA GLN A 483 11.29 5.97 -7.73
C GLN A 483 12.36 6.25 -6.67
N VAL A 484 12.60 7.52 -6.34
CA VAL A 484 13.57 7.92 -5.32
C VAL A 484 12.86 8.12 -3.98
N TYR A 485 13.06 7.18 -3.06
CA TYR A 485 12.27 7.10 -1.82
C TYR A 485 13.10 7.20 -0.53
N GLY A 486 14.43 7.33 -0.65
CA GLY A 486 15.31 7.52 0.50
C GLY A 486 15.56 6.26 1.34
N ASN A 487 15.74 6.46 2.63
CA ASN A 487 16.20 5.42 3.55
C ASN A 487 15.09 4.51 4.06
N ILE A 488 15.50 3.32 4.51
CA ILE A 488 14.62 2.24 4.96
C ILE A 488 14.72 2.12 6.49
N ALA A 489 13.59 1.88 7.16
CA ALA A 489 13.61 1.53 8.57
C ALA A 489 13.74 0.02 8.75
N THR A 490 14.86 -0.43 9.34
CA THR A 490 15.17 -1.86 9.50
C THR A 490 15.18 -2.26 10.97
N TYR A 491 14.89 -3.54 11.24
CA TYR A 491 14.98 -4.09 12.59
C TYR A 491 16.44 -4.33 12.98
N ASN A 492 16.79 -3.96 14.22
CA ASN A 492 18.11 -4.16 14.78
C ASN A 492 18.06 -5.22 15.90
N PHE A 493 18.73 -6.36 15.66
CA PHE A 493 18.78 -7.49 16.59
C PHE A 493 19.54 -7.20 17.89
N GLU A 494 20.37 -6.16 17.96
CA GLU A 494 21.07 -5.77 19.20
C GLU A 494 20.10 -5.22 20.25
N ASN A 495 19.09 -4.45 19.83
CA ASN A 495 18.22 -3.71 20.75
C ASN A 495 16.72 -3.97 20.55
N GLY A 496 16.35 -4.78 19.55
CA GLY A 496 14.97 -5.16 19.28
C GLY A 496 14.11 -4.05 18.68
N ARG A 497 14.73 -3.00 18.10
CA ARG A 497 14.02 -1.82 17.62
C ARG A 497 14.13 -1.65 16.12
N VAL A 498 13.07 -1.10 15.54
CA VAL A 498 13.04 -0.63 14.16
C VAL A 498 13.42 0.84 14.11
N ARG A 499 14.43 1.20 13.31
CA ARG A 499 14.86 2.59 13.12
C ARG A 499 15.27 2.81 11.67
N VAL A 500 15.16 4.05 11.19
CA VAL A 500 15.67 4.44 9.87
C VAL A 500 17.18 4.19 9.84
N ASP A 501 17.62 3.31 8.95
CA ASP A 501 19.02 3.01 8.72
C ASP A 501 19.54 3.86 7.56
N THR A 502 20.44 4.79 7.88
CA THR A 502 21.06 5.67 6.88
C THR A 502 21.91 4.92 5.85
N GLY A 503 22.34 3.69 6.18
CA GLY A 503 23.10 2.82 5.29
C GLY A 503 22.26 1.87 4.43
N SER A 504 20.93 2.01 4.46
CA SER A 504 20.00 1.21 3.65
C SER A 504 19.06 2.14 2.87
N ASN A 505 18.98 1.99 1.56
CA ASN A 505 18.22 2.88 0.67
C ASN A 505 17.36 2.09 -0.33
N TRP A 506 16.15 2.57 -0.61
CA TRP A 506 15.23 1.91 -1.55
C TRP A 506 15.81 1.74 -2.96
N SER A 507 16.65 2.66 -3.42
CA SER A 507 17.28 2.58 -4.74
C SER A 507 18.20 1.36 -4.91
N GLU A 508 18.69 0.77 -3.81
CA GLU A 508 19.51 -0.44 -3.81
C GLU A 508 18.68 -1.73 -3.87
N VAL A 509 17.37 -1.63 -3.62
CA VAL A 509 16.46 -2.77 -3.37
C VAL A 509 15.43 -2.92 -4.49
N LEU A 510 14.89 -1.80 -4.99
CA LEU A 510 13.84 -1.82 -6.02
C LEU A 510 14.21 -2.59 -7.28
N PRO A 511 15.43 -2.50 -7.86
CA PRO A 511 15.78 -3.27 -9.05
C PRO A 511 15.65 -4.78 -8.86
N GLN A 512 16.07 -5.30 -7.71
CA GLN A 512 16.07 -6.73 -7.40
C GLN A 512 14.64 -7.23 -7.18
N ILE A 513 13.80 -6.45 -6.48
CA ILE A 513 12.36 -6.74 -6.40
C ILE A 513 11.78 -6.83 -7.81
N GLN A 514 12.07 -5.87 -8.69
CA GLN A 514 11.51 -5.83 -10.04
C GLN A 514 11.93 -7.04 -10.89
N GLU A 515 13.19 -7.47 -10.75
CA GLU A 515 13.78 -8.55 -11.54
C GLU A 515 13.37 -9.96 -11.08
N THR A 516 12.97 -10.12 -9.81
CA THR A 516 12.76 -11.45 -9.19
C THR A 516 11.30 -11.75 -8.82
N THR A 517 10.36 -10.86 -9.19
CA THR A 517 8.94 -10.98 -8.85
C THR A 517 8.04 -10.96 -10.08
N ALA A 518 6.87 -11.58 -9.98
CA ALA A 518 5.74 -11.34 -10.88
C ALA A 518 4.94 -10.13 -10.38
N ARG A 519 4.58 -9.20 -11.27
CA ARG A 519 3.76 -8.03 -10.97
C ARG A 519 2.31 -8.30 -11.34
N ILE A 520 1.41 -8.06 -10.40
CA ILE A 520 -0.05 -8.08 -10.61
C ILE A 520 -0.60 -6.70 -10.29
N ILE A 521 -1.41 -6.15 -11.19
CA ILE A 521 -2.15 -4.91 -11.01
C ILE A 521 -3.63 -5.25 -11.01
N PHE A 522 -4.33 -4.86 -9.94
CA PHE A 522 -5.72 -5.21 -9.72
C PHE A 522 -6.53 -3.95 -9.40
N ASN A 523 -7.74 -3.84 -9.95
CA ASN A 523 -8.61 -2.68 -9.76
C ASN A 523 -9.90 -2.95 -8.96
N GLY A 524 -10.08 -4.14 -8.37
CA GLY A 524 -11.32 -4.45 -7.66
C GLY A 524 -11.57 -3.59 -6.42
N LYS A 525 -10.56 -2.88 -5.91
CA LYS A 525 -10.71 -1.89 -4.84
C LYS A 525 -11.01 -0.52 -5.43
N ASP A 526 -12.29 -0.14 -5.44
CA ASP A 526 -12.79 1.16 -5.90
C ASP A 526 -12.39 1.51 -7.35
N LEU A 527 -12.16 0.55 -8.24
CA LEU A 527 -11.70 0.77 -9.62
C LEU A 527 -10.33 1.47 -9.76
N ASN A 528 -9.59 1.64 -8.66
CA ASN A 528 -8.25 2.24 -8.68
C ASN A 528 -7.20 1.15 -8.88
N LEU A 529 -6.18 1.41 -9.69
CA LEU A 529 -5.10 0.45 -9.96
C LEU A 529 -4.19 0.28 -8.72
N VAL A 530 -4.17 -0.93 -8.17
CA VAL A 530 -3.30 -1.33 -7.05
C VAL A 530 -2.30 -2.37 -7.54
N GLU A 531 -1.01 -2.05 -7.42
CA GLU A 531 0.08 -2.94 -7.83
C GLU A 531 0.61 -3.75 -6.64
N ARG A 532 0.85 -5.04 -6.86
CA ARG A 532 1.60 -5.92 -5.94
C ARG A 532 2.63 -6.73 -6.71
N ARG A 533 3.71 -7.08 -6.03
CA ARG A 533 4.77 -7.96 -6.55
C ARG A 533 4.91 -9.19 -5.67
N ILE A 534 4.96 -10.34 -6.31
CA ILE A 534 5.00 -11.65 -5.65
C ILE A 534 6.26 -12.38 -6.12
N ALA A 535 7.03 -12.92 -5.18
CA ALA A 535 8.21 -13.73 -5.46
C ALA A 535 7.81 -14.92 -6.33
N ALA A 536 8.47 -15.06 -7.48
CA ALA A 536 8.12 -16.08 -8.48
C ALA A 536 9.38 -16.62 -9.13
N VAL A 537 9.47 -17.93 -9.35
CA VAL A 537 10.66 -18.60 -9.87
C VAL A 537 11.10 -17.99 -11.20
N ASN A 538 12.40 -17.74 -11.37
CA ASN A 538 13.02 -17.51 -12.67
C ASN A 538 13.74 -18.80 -13.11
N PRO A 539 13.23 -19.55 -14.10
CA PRO A 539 13.80 -20.85 -14.47
C PRO A 539 15.26 -20.78 -14.97
N SER A 540 15.72 -19.61 -15.43
CA SER A 540 17.09 -19.43 -15.92
C SER A 540 18.09 -18.98 -14.84
N ASP A 541 17.64 -18.66 -13.63
CA ASP A 541 18.48 -18.18 -12.54
C ASP A 541 18.50 -19.22 -11.40
N PRO A 542 19.63 -19.92 -11.16
CA PRO A 542 19.71 -20.96 -10.15
C PRO A 542 19.35 -20.52 -8.73
N LEU A 543 19.59 -19.27 -8.34
CA LEU A 543 19.20 -18.80 -7.02
C LEU A 543 17.67 -18.65 -6.95
N GLU A 544 17.05 -18.15 -8.01
CA GLU A 544 15.60 -17.94 -8.06
C GLU A 544 14.80 -19.24 -8.22
N THR A 545 15.42 -20.35 -8.61
CA THR A 545 14.77 -21.68 -8.63
C THR A 545 14.66 -22.32 -7.26
N THR A 546 15.36 -21.80 -6.25
CA THR A 546 15.23 -22.26 -4.84
C THR A 546 13.94 -21.77 -4.18
N LYS A 547 13.26 -20.79 -4.79
CA LYS A 547 11.98 -20.25 -4.29
C LYS A 547 10.85 -21.27 -4.47
N PRO A 548 9.83 -21.25 -3.60
CA PRO A 548 8.65 -22.07 -3.81
C PRO A 548 7.91 -21.67 -5.10
N ASP A 549 7.28 -22.65 -5.72
CA ASP A 549 6.32 -22.42 -6.80
C ASP A 549 5.22 -21.45 -6.35
N MET A 550 4.97 -20.43 -7.16
CA MET A 550 3.87 -19.50 -6.96
C MET A 550 2.78 -19.74 -7.99
N THR A 551 1.56 -20.04 -7.56
CA THR A 551 0.41 -20.18 -8.47
C THR A 551 -0.34 -18.86 -8.59
N LEU A 552 -1.04 -18.65 -9.70
CA LEU A 552 -1.86 -17.45 -9.87
C LEU A 552 -2.95 -17.36 -8.79
N LYS A 553 -3.60 -18.47 -8.44
CA LYS A 553 -4.57 -18.53 -7.34
C LYS A 553 -3.96 -18.10 -6.01
N GLU A 554 -2.81 -18.65 -5.63
CA GLU A 554 -2.18 -18.34 -4.35
C GLU A 554 -1.70 -16.88 -4.31
N ALA A 555 -1.13 -16.38 -5.40
CA ALA A 555 -0.71 -14.98 -5.52
C ALA A 555 -1.87 -14.01 -5.27
N LEU A 556 -3.07 -14.29 -5.81
CA LEU A 556 -4.27 -13.47 -5.58
C LEU A 556 -4.72 -13.49 -4.11
N LYS A 557 -4.64 -14.67 -3.46
CA LYS A 557 -4.98 -14.81 -2.04
C LYS A 557 -4.04 -13.99 -1.16
N ILE A 558 -2.73 -14.19 -1.30
CA ILE A 558 -1.74 -13.57 -0.39
C ILE A 558 -1.52 -12.08 -0.67
N ALA A 559 -1.62 -11.63 -1.93
CA ALA A 559 -1.31 -10.24 -2.29
C ALA A 559 -2.52 -9.29 -2.22
N PHE A 560 -3.73 -9.80 -2.48
CA PHE A 560 -4.95 -8.99 -2.54
C PHE A 560 -6.04 -9.43 -1.57
N GLY A 561 -5.87 -10.55 -0.85
CA GLY A 561 -6.86 -11.03 0.09
C GLY A 561 -8.06 -11.70 -0.56
N PHE A 562 -7.89 -12.31 -1.74
CA PHE A 562 -8.90 -13.23 -2.25
C PHE A 562 -9.08 -14.40 -1.29
N ASN A 563 -10.31 -14.90 -1.17
CA ASN A 563 -10.65 -16.08 -0.38
C ASN A 563 -11.45 -17.07 -1.22
N GLU A 564 -11.71 -18.26 -0.70
CA GLU A 564 -12.44 -19.30 -1.44
C GLU A 564 -13.56 -19.95 -0.63
N PRO A 565 -14.55 -19.16 -0.16
CA PRO A 565 -15.71 -19.73 0.50
C PRO A 565 -16.42 -20.68 -0.48
N ASN A 566 -16.57 -21.95 -0.08
CA ASN A 566 -17.18 -23.00 -0.89
C ASN A 566 -16.40 -23.36 -2.18
N GLY A 567 -15.08 -23.10 -2.23
CA GLY A 567 -14.21 -23.54 -3.33
C GLY A 567 -14.17 -22.61 -4.55
N ASN A 568 -14.91 -21.50 -4.55
CA ASN A 568 -14.86 -20.48 -5.60
C ASN A 568 -14.04 -19.29 -5.13
N LEU A 569 -13.03 -18.89 -5.92
CA LEU A 569 -12.14 -17.79 -5.58
C LEU A 569 -12.88 -16.44 -5.72
N GLN A 570 -12.93 -15.67 -4.64
CA GLN A 570 -13.70 -14.42 -4.53
C GLN A 570 -12.87 -13.28 -3.94
N TYR A 571 -13.17 -12.06 -4.34
CA TYR A 571 -12.70 -10.82 -3.72
C TYR A 571 -13.89 -10.02 -3.21
N GLN A 572 -14.00 -9.88 -1.89
CA GLN A 572 -15.09 -9.13 -1.24
C GLN A 572 -16.50 -9.55 -1.73
N GLY A 573 -16.69 -10.85 -1.99
CA GLY A 573 -17.95 -11.44 -2.46
C GLY A 573 -18.14 -11.47 -3.98
N LYS A 574 -17.27 -10.80 -4.76
CA LYS A 574 -17.25 -10.90 -6.23
C LYS A 574 -16.42 -12.10 -6.68
N ASP A 575 -16.94 -12.88 -7.61
CA ASP A 575 -16.23 -14.05 -8.14
C ASP A 575 -15.05 -13.63 -9.03
N ILE A 576 -13.98 -14.42 -9.07
CA ILE A 576 -12.83 -14.16 -9.95
C ILE A 576 -13.24 -14.06 -11.43
N THR A 577 -14.31 -14.75 -11.82
CA THR A 577 -14.85 -14.70 -13.18
C THR A 577 -15.50 -13.35 -13.53
N GLU A 578 -15.77 -12.48 -12.57
CA GLU A 578 -16.21 -11.09 -12.79
C GLU A 578 -15.04 -10.16 -13.17
N PHE A 579 -13.81 -10.66 -13.12
CA PHE A 579 -12.62 -9.92 -13.52
C PHE A 579 -11.99 -10.52 -14.77
N ASP A 580 -11.46 -9.67 -15.65
CA ASP A 580 -10.70 -10.08 -16.84
C ASP A 580 -9.20 -10.26 -16.52
N PHE A 581 -8.49 -10.99 -17.37
CA PHE A 581 -7.03 -11.12 -17.30
C PHE A 581 -6.41 -10.54 -18.57
N ASN A 582 -5.47 -9.64 -18.39
CA ASN A 582 -4.68 -9.03 -19.46
C ASN A 582 -3.20 -9.24 -19.15
N PHE A 583 -2.42 -9.60 -20.17
CA PHE A 583 -1.02 -9.98 -20.02
C PHE A 583 -0.14 -9.20 -20.99
N ASP A 584 1.13 -9.03 -20.62
CA ASP A 584 2.15 -8.63 -21.60
C ASP A 584 2.47 -9.74 -22.59
N GLN A 585 3.13 -9.38 -23.70
CA GLN A 585 3.38 -10.33 -24.77
C GLN A 585 4.12 -11.59 -24.28
N GLN A 586 5.13 -11.42 -23.42
CA GLN A 586 5.94 -12.52 -22.91
C GLN A 586 5.15 -13.40 -21.93
N THR A 587 4.41 -12.77 -21.02
CA THR A 587 3.53 -13.41 -20.04
C THR A 587 2.39 -14.13 -20.75
N SER A 588 1.76 -13.50 -21.74
CA SER A 588 0.70 -14.10 -22.55
C SER A 588 1.18 -15.37 -23.24
N GLN A 589 2.37 -15.34 -23.85
CA GLN A 589 2.93 -16.53 -24.50
C GLN A 589 3.24 -17.64 -23.50
N ASN A 590 3.80 -17.28 -22.34
CA ASN A 590 4.09 -18.25 -21.27
C ASN A 590 2.80 -18.90 -20.74
N ILE A 591 1.78 -18.11 -20.40
CA ILE A 591 0.48 -18.61 -19.92
C ILE A 591 -0.20 -19.47 -20.99
N LYS A 592 -0.14 -19.07 -22.27
CA LYS A 592 -0.68 -19.86 -23.39
C LYS A 592 0.00 -21.24 -23.49
N ASN A 593 1.33 -21.30 -23.32
CA ASN A 593 2.07 -22.55 -23.32
C ASN A 593 1.65 -23.44 -22.13
N GLN A 594 1.56 -22.88 -20.92
CA GLN A 594 1.10 -23.62 -19.74
C GLN A 594 -0.33 -24.18 -19.92
N LEU A 595 -1.25 -23.39 -20.48
CA LEU A 595 -2.62 -23.84 -20.76
C LEU A 595 -2.65 -24.99 -21.78
N ALA A 596 -1.81 -24.92 -22.82
CA ALA A 596 -1.66 -25.99 -23.80
C ALA A 596 -1.12 -27.28 -23.15
N GLU A 597 -0.10 -27.19 -22.30
CA GLU A 597 0.45 -28.32 -21.54
C GLU A 597 -0.56 -28.95 -20.59
N LEU A 598 -1.42 -28.12 -19.98
CA LEU A 598 -2.49 -28.55 -19.08
C LEU A 598 -3.73 -29.09 -19.83
N ASN A 599 -3.76 -29.04 -21.16
CA ASN A 599 -4.95 -29.29 -21.98
C ASN A 599 -6.18 -28.48 -21.51
N ALA A 600 -5.94 -27.25 -21.04
CA ALA A 600 -6.96 -26.38 -20.49
C ALA A 600 -7.32 -25.26 -21.48
N THR A 601 -8.61 -25.08 -21.73
CA THR A 601 -9.12 -24.01 -22.61
C THR A 601 -9.54 -22.76 -21.84
N ASN A 602 -9.72 -22.88 -20.52
CA ASN A 602 -10.22 -21.80 -19.68
C ASN A 602 -9.30 -21.59 -18.46
N ILE A 603 -8.71 -20.40 -18.36
CA ILE A 603 -7.80 -20.05 -17.26
C ILE A 603 -8.48 -20.08 -15.88
N TYR A 604 -9.76 -19.70 -15.79
CA TYR A 604 -10.46 -19.60 -14.51
C TYR A 604 -10.63 -20.95 -13.79
N THR A 605 -10.60 -22.07 -14.54
CA THR A 605 -10.75 -23.41 -13.97
C THR A 605 -9.43 -24.05 -13.51
N VAL A 606 -8.29 -23.42 -13.81
CA VAL A 606 -6.95 -23.96 -13.55
C VAL A 606 -6.02 -22.94 -12.88
N LEU A 607 -6.56 -21.92 -12.21
CA LEU A 607 -5.78 -20.86 -11.54
C LEU A 607 -4.77 -21.41 -10.51
N ASP A 608 -5.08 -22.55 -9.90
CA ASP A 608 -4.23 -23.30 -8.96
C ASP A 608 -3.06 -24.02 -9.64
N LYS A 609 -3.11 -24.19 -10.96
CA LYS A 609 -2.07 -24.87 -11.76
C LYS A 609 -1.21 -23.92 -12.58
N ILE A 610 -1.70 -22.71 -12.85
CA ILE A 610 -0.92 -21.67 -13.53
C ILE A 610 0.21 -21.19 -12.62
N LYS A 611 1.45 -21.41 -13.03
CA LYS A 611 2.66 -21.00 -12.32
C LYS A 611 3.12 -19.63 -12.78
N LEU A 612 3.44 -18.77 -11.83
CA LEU A 612 4.02 -17.45 -12.09
C LEU A 612 5.54 -17.56 -12.20
N ASN A 613 6.11 -16.76 -13.10
CA ASN A 613 7.56 -16.55 -13.19
C ASN A 613 7.94 -15.10 -12.91
N ALA A 614 9.19 -14.89 -12.51
CA ALA A 614 9.75 -13.55 -12.36
C ALA A 614 9.55 -12.73 -13.65
N LYS A 615 9.37 -11.41 -13.50
CA LYS A 615 9.13 -10.42 -14.56
C LYS A 615 7.79 -10.51 -15.30
N MET A 616 6.92 -11.48 -14.96
CA MET A 616 5.56 -11.48 -15.50
C MET A 616 4.79 -10.21 -15.13
N ASN A 617 3.93 -9.73 -16.03
CA ASN A 617 3.03 -8.61 -15.80
C ASN A 617 1.59 -9.03 -16.08
N ILE A 618 0.74 -8.92 -15.07
CA ILE A 618 -0.66 -9.34 -15.11
C ILE A 618 -1.53 -8.16 -14.67
N LEU A 619 -2.53 -7.83 -15.48
CA LEU A 619 -3.52 -6.81 -15.18
C LEU A 619 -4.91 -7.46 -15.09
N ILE A 620 -5.58 -7.21 -13.97
CA ILE A 620 -6.88 -7.80 -13.63
C ILE A 620 -7.90 -6.68 -13.40
N ARG A 621 -8.96 -6.65 -14.20
CA ARG A 621 -9.94 -5.55 -14.17
C ARG A 621 -11.38 -6.03 -14.05
N ASP A 622 -12.22 -5.28 -13.35
CA ASP A 622 -13.67 -5.55 -13.26
C ASP A 622 -14.30 -5.48 -14.66
N LYS A 623 -14.95 -6.57 -15.08
CA LYS A 623 -15.51 -6.72 -16.44
C LYS A 623 -16.67 -5.79 -16.75
N ARG A 624 -17.30 -5.19 -15.74
CA ARG A 624 -18.46 -4.31 -15.92
C ARG A 624 -18.10 -3.00 -16.65
N PHE A 625 -16.83 -2.65 -16.74
CA PHE A 625 -16.39 -1.32 -17.17
C PHE A 625 -15.57 -1.32 -18.46
N HIS A 626 -15.70 -0.23 -19.20
CA HIS A 626 -14.79 0.13 -20.29
C HIS A 626 -13.58 0.88 -19.73
N TYR A 627 -12.42 0.62 -20.32
CA TYR A 627 -11.14 1.19 -19.88
C TYR A 627 -10.49 1.98 -21.01
N ASP A 628 -9.91 3.13 -20.66
CA ASP A 628 -9.08 3.89 -21.59
C ASP A 628 -7.67 3.25 -21.74
N ARG A 629 -6.79 3.89 -22.51
CA ARG A 629 -5.41 3.43 -22.70
C ARG A 629 -4.55 3.44 -21.44
N ASN A 630 -4.99 4.17 -20.40
CA ASN A 630 -4.35 4.26 -19.10
C ASN A 630 -4.90 3.24 -18.10
N ASN A 631 -5.85 2.39 -18.54
CA ASN A 631 -6.61 1.46 -17.72
C ASN A 631 -7.46 2.14 -16.62
N ILE A 632 -7.88 3.39 -16.86
CA ILE A 632 -8.87 4.07 -16.04
C ILE A 632 -10.27 3.66 -16.51
N ALA A 633 -11.16 3.32 -15.57
CA ALA A 633 -12.56 3.05 -15.89
C ALA A 633 -13.26 4.34 -16.36
N VAL A 634 -13.79 4.34 -17.58
CA VAL A 634 -14.36 5.52 -18.25
C VAL A 634 -15.79 5.31 -18.77
N GLY A 635 -16.28 4.08 -18.74
CA GLY A 635 -17.62 3.74 -19.21
C GLY A 635 -18.06 2.36 -18.73
N ALA A 636 -19.24 1.95 -19.17
CA ALA A 636 -19.82 0.63 -18.97
C ALA A 636 -20.87 0.39 -20.06
N ASP A 637 -21.24 -0.87 -20.27
CA ASP A 637 -22.31 -1.23 -21.18
C ASP A 637 -23.65 -0.60 -20.75
N GLU A 638 -24.50 -0.27 -21.73
CA GLU A 638 -25.81 0.34 -21.46
C GLU A 638 -26.67 -0.48 -20.51
N SER A 639 -26.61 -1.81 -20.59
CA SER A 639 -27.35 -2.72 -19.72
C SER A 639 -26.93 -2.58 -18.26
N VAL A 640 -25.62 -2.49 -18.00
CA VAL A 640 -25.05 -2.32 -16.66
C VAL A 640 -25.46 -0.96 -16.08
N VAL A 641 -25.35 0.11 -16.87
CA VAL A 641 -25.75 1.45 -16.43
C VAL A 641 -27.26 1.49 -16.16
N LYS A 642 -28.11 0.91 -17.01
CA LYS A 642 -29.57 0.86 -16.81
C LYS A 642 -29.95 0.10 -15.54
N GLU A 643 -29.37 -1.08 -15.31
CA GLU A 643 -29.68 -1.87 -14.11
C GLU A 643 -29.29 -1.13 -12.83
N ALA A 644 -28.14 -0.46 -12.82
CA ALA A 644 -27.67 0.31 -11.68
C ALA A 644 -28.56 1.52 -11.30
N HIS A 645 -29.45 1.95 -12.19
CA HIS A 645 -30.40 3.05 -11.96
C HIS A 645 -31.85 2.57 -11.86
N ARG A 646 -32.09 1.24 -11.91
CA ARG A 646 -33.44 0.67 -11.90
C ARG A 646 -34.16 0.88 -10.56
N GLU A 647 -33.42 0.87 -9.45
CA GLU A 647 -33.97 1.06 -8.11
C GLU A 647 -34.14 2.56 -7.79
N VAL A 648 -35.29 3.11 -8.17
CA VAL A 648 -35.69 4.48 -7.87
C VAL A 648 -36.41 4.51 -6.52
N ILE A 649 -35.88 5.27 -5.56
CA ILE A 649 -36.45 5.42 -4.22
C ILE A 649 -37.57 6.46 -4.23
N ASN A 650 -37.34 7.57 -4.92
CA ASN A 650 -38.32 8.63 -5.08
C ASN A 650 -38.13 9.36 -6.41
N SER A 651 -39.22 9.83 -7.01
CA SER A 651 -39.22 10.64 -8.22
C SER A 651 -40.21 11.79 -8.07
N SER A 652 -39.77 13.01 -8.35
CA SER A 652 -40.60 14.22 -8.29
C SER A 652 -40.20 15.18 -9.40
N THR A 653 -40.97 16.26 -9.57
CA THR A 653 -40.59 17.37 -10.46
C THR A 653 -39.32 18.10 -10.00
N GLU A 654 -38.86 17.88 -8.77
CA GLU A 654 -37.58 18.43 -8.29
C GLU A 654 -36.37 17.57 -8.64
N GLY A 655 -36.55 16.27 -8.86
CA GLY A 655 -35.43 15.34 -9.03
C GLY A 655 -35.74 13.88 -8.72
N LEU A 656 -34.68 13.08 -8.83
CA LEU A 656 -34.69 11.64 -8.53
C LEU A 656 -33.80 11.32 -7.33
N LEU A 657 -34.25 10.41 -6.48
CA LEU A 657 -33.45 9.80 -5.42
C LEU A 657 -33.23 8.32 -5.75
N LEU A 658 -31.97 7.92 -5.90
CA LEU A 658 -31.60 6.55 -6.30
C LEU A 658 -30.52 5.96 -5.39
N ASN A 659 -30.47 4.64 -5.33
CA ASN A 659 -29.36 3.90 -4.74
C ASN A 659 -28.45 3.35 -5.85
N ILE A 660 -27.45 4.13 -6.26
CA ILE A 660 -26.56 3.78 -7.38
C ILE A 660 -25.29 3.17 -6.83
N ASP A 661 -24.80 2.07 -7.41
CA ASP A 661 -23.51 1.47 -7.04
C ASP A 661 -22.34 2.48 -7.07
N LYS A 662 -21.42 2.37 -6.10
CA LYS A 662 -20.30 3.32 -5.94
C LYS A 662 -19.40 3.33 -7.17
N ASP A 663 -19.14 2.16 -7.74
CA ASP A 663 -18.26 2.00 -8.89
C ASP A 663 -18.91 2.59 -10.16
N ILE A 664 -20.22 2.43 -10.33
CA ILE A 664 -20.98 3.04 -11.44
C ILE A 664 -20.92 4.56 -11.39
N ARG A 665 -21.07 5.17 -10.21
CA ARG A 665 -20.95 6.63 -10.07
C ARG A 665 -19.57 7.15 -10.51
N LYS A 666 -18.51 6.35 -10.37
CA LYS A 666 -17.16 6.76 -10.78
C LYS A 666 -16.99 6.90 -12.29
N ILE A 667 -17.79 6.23 -13.11
CA ILE A 667 -17.67 6.28 -14.58
C ILE A 667 -18.63 7.27 -15.24
N LEU A 668 -19.52 7.89 -14.47
CA LEU A 668 -20.45 8.92 -14.95
C LEU A 668 -19.86 10.31 -14.79
N SER A 669 -20.05 11.16 -15.80
CA SER A 669 -19.71 12.58 -15.76
C SER A 669 -20.91 13.44 -15.36
N GLY A 670 -22.13 13.00 -15.68
CA GLY A 670 -23.34 13.76 -15.41
C GLY A 670 -24.60 13.15 -16.00
N TYR A 671 -25.67 13.94 -15.97
CA TYR A 671 -27.00 13.55 -16.43
C TYR A 671 -27.63 14.64 -17.31
N ILE A 672 -28.42 14.23 -18.30
CA ILE A 672 -29.25 15.09 -19.15
C ILE A 672 -30.71 14.84 -18.80
N VAL A 673 -31.48 15.91 -18.64
CA VAL A 673 -32.92 15.89 -18.36
C VAL A 673 -33.66 16.43 -19.57
N GLU A 674 -34.66 15.69 -20.02
CA GLU A 674 -35.45 16.01 -21.21
C GLU A 674 -36.93 15.81 -20.90
N ILE A 675 -37.79 16.71 -21.40
CA ILE A 675 -39.24 16.53 -21.46
C ILE A 675 -39.61 16.18 -22.89
N GLU A 676 -40.28 15.05 -23.08
CA GLU A 676 -40.76 14.58 -24.37
C GLU A 676 -42.29 14.75 -24.44
N ASP A 677 -42.77 15.47 -25.45
CA ASP A 677 -44.19 15.72 -25.64
C ASP A 677 -44.92 14.54 -26.32
N THR A 678 -46.23 14.71 -26.59
CA THR A 678 -47.03 13.66 -27.23
C THR A 678 -46.71 13.45 -28.72
N GLU A 679 -46.05 14.42 -29.36
CA GLU A 679 -45.63 14.37 -30.76
C GLU A 679 -44.19 13.82 -30.91
N GLY A 680 -43.50 13.59 -29.79
CA GLY A 680 -42.12 13.11 -29.73
C GLY A 680 -41.07 14.22 -29.85
N LEU A 681 -41.48 15.50 -29.75
CA LEU A 681 -40.55 16.61 -29.63
C LEU A 681 -39.93 16.63 -28.24
N LYS A 682 -38.67 17.04 -28.18
CA LYS A 682 -37.81 16.91 -27.01
C LYS A 682 -37.31 18.27 -26.57
N GLU A 683 -37.66 18.66 -25.36
CA GLU A 683 -37.16 19.85 -24.68
C GLU A 683 -36.08 19.42 -23.69
N VAL A 684 -34.83 19.73 -23.99
CA VAL A 684 -33.71 19.43 -23.07
C VAL A 684 -33.58 20.58 -22.08
N ILE A 685 -33.62 20.27 -20.78
CA ILE A 685 -33.66 21.26 -19.70
C ILE A 685 -32.27 21.85 -19.45
N ASN A 686 -31.28 20.98 -19.25
CA ASN A 686 -29.90 21.37 -19.03
C ASN A 686 -29.07 21.20 -20.32
N ASP A 687 -29.49 21.88 -21.39
CA ASP A 687 -28.96 21.71 -22.75
C ASP A 687 -27.60 22.39 -22.98
N ARG A 688 -26.62 22.11 -22.11
CA ARG A 688 -25.23 22.49 -22.31
C ARG A 688 -24.26 21.42 -21.83
N TYR A 689 -23.14 21.26 -22.55
CA TYR A 689 -22.14 20.24 -22.21
C TYR A 689 -21.54 20.40 -20.80
N ASP A 690 -21.49 21.63 -20.27
CA ASP A 690 -20.95 21.96 -18.96
C ASP A 690 -22.01 22.02 -17.83
N MET A 691 -23.27 21.71 -18.14
CA MET A 691 -24.42 21.71 -17.21
C MET A 691 -24.90 20.30 -16.84
N LEU A 692 -24.06 19.27 -17.03
CA LEU A 692 -24.44 17.87 -16.76
C LEU A 692 -24.25 17.44 -15.29
N ASN A 693 -23.50 18.22 -14.50
CA ASN A 693 -23.14 17.91 -13.12
C ASN A 693 -24.29 18.13 -12.12
N ILE A 694 -25.45 17.54 -12.35
CA ILE A 694 -26.67 17.69 -11.53
C ILE A 694 -26.84 16.61 -10.45
N SER A 695 -25.89 15.69 -10.32
CA SER A 695 -25.93 14.65 -9.27
C SER A 695 -25.12 15.02 -8.03
N SER A 696 -25.59 14.56 -6.88
CA SER A 696 -24.89 14.70 -5.59
C SER A 696 -25.06 13.45 -4.74
N LEU A 697 -24.00 13.06 -4.03
CA LEU A 697 -24.05 11.95 -3.06
C LEU A 697 -24.43 12.51 -1.68
N ARG A 698 -25.53 12.01 -1.12
CA ARG A 698 -25.99 12.39 0.22
C ARG A 698 -25.23 11.61 1.29
N GLN A 699 -25.30 12.08 2.53
CA GLN A 699 -24.65 11.42 3.68
C GLN A 699 -25.20 10.02 3.97
N ASP A 700 -26.45 9.73 3.56
CA ASP A 700 -27.06 8.41 3.67
C ASP A 700 -26.63 7.44 2.53
N GLY A 701 -25.69 7.84 1.68
CA GLY A 701 -25.12 7.02 0.60
C GLY A 701 -25.94 7.01 -0.69
N LYS A 702 -27.08 7.70 -0.74
CA LYS A 702 -27.96 7.77 -1.92
C LYS A 702 -27.58 8.92 -2.84
N THR A 703 -27.82 8.75 -4.13
CA THR A 703 -27.60 9.79 -5.14
C THR A 703 -28.88 10.57 -5.37
N PHE A 704 -28.79 11.90 -5.31
CA PHE A 704 -29.86 12.80 -5.74
C PHE A 704 -29.50 13.47 -7.05
N ILE A 705 -30.37 13.35 -8.05
CA ILE A 705 -30.28 14.03 -9.35
C ILE A 705 -31.23 15.24 -9.30
N ASP A 706 -30.68 16.45 -9.30
CA ASP A 706 -31.42 17.70 -9.08
C ASP A 706 -31.83 18.36 -10.40
N PHE A 707 -33.13 18.34 -10.71
CA PHE A 707 -33.66 18.95 -11.93
C PHE A 707 -33.69 20.48 -11.85
N LYS A 708 -33.68 21.05 -10.65
CA LYS A 708 -33.80 22.49 -10.42
C LYS A 708 -32.49 23.23 -10.68
N LYS A 709 -31.35 22.53 -10.58
CA LYS A 709 -30.00 23.13 -10.58
C LYS A 709 -29.75 24.03 -11.79
N TYR A 710 -30.18 23.60 -12.98
CA TYR A 710 -30.04 24.35 -14.23
C TYR A 710 -31.39 24.68 -14.87
N ASN A 711 -32.45 24.78 -14.05
CA ASN A 711 -33.79 25.19 -14.47
C ASN A 711 -34.26 26.40 -13.64
N ASP A 712 -33.40 27.41 -13.50
CA ASP A 712 -33.66 28.62 -12.70
C ASP A 712 -34.09 28.36 -11.24
N LYS A 713 -33.64 27.23 -10.67
CA LYS A 713 -34.04 26.74 -9.33
C LYS A 713 -35.52 26.38 -9.21
N LEU A 714 -36.23 26.24 -10.32
CA LEU A 714 -37.63 25.83 -10.38
C LEU A 714 -37.75 24.33 -10.64
N PRO A 715 -38.76 23.65 -10.06
CA PRO A 715 -39.14 22.30 -10.47
C PRO A 715 -39.52 22.24 -11.95
N LEU A 716 -39.47 21.05 -12.54
CA LEU A 716 -39.92 20.84 -13.92
C LEU A 716 -41.39 21.24 -14.07
N TYR A 717 -41.70 22.03 -15.09
CA TYR A 717 -43.06 22.38 -15.47
C TYR A 717 -43.57 21.42 -16.53
N ILE A 718 -44.47 20.51 -16.13
CA ILE A 718 -45.05 19.50 -17.02
C ILE A 718 -46.44 19.99 -17.44
N SER A 719 -46.55 20.56 -18.64
CA SER A 719 -47.79 21.19 -19.14
C SER A 719 -48.91 20.18 -19.44
N ASN A 720 -48.57 18.92 -19.72
CA ASN A 720 -49.51 17.84 -19.93
C ASN A 720 -49.02 16.58 -19.18
N PRO A 721 -49.84 15.95 -18.31
CA PRO A 721 -49.45 14.77 -17.55
C PRO A 721 -49.01 13.56 -18.40
N ASN A 722 -49.32 13.55 -19.71
CA ASN A 722 -48.88 12.51 -20.62
C ASN A 722 -47.46 12.71 -21.17
N TYR A 723 -46.87 13.89 -20.98
CA TYR A 723 -45.48 14.13 -21.36
C TYR A 723 -44.56 13.27 -20.51
N LYS A 724 -43.45 12.83 -21.09
CA LYS A 724 -42.47 12.01 -20.38
C LYS A 724 -41.33 12.88 -19.89
N VAL A 725 -40.89 12.61 -18.67
CA VAL A 725 -39.58 13.07 -18.20
C VAL A 725 -38.60 11.95 -18.43
N ASN A 726 -37.63 12.21 -19.32
CA ASN A 726 -36.55 11.31 -19.65
C ASN A 726 -35.28 11.81 -18.95
N VAL A 727 -34.58 10.92 -18.26
CA VAL A 727 -33.26 11.21 -17.71
C VAL A 727 -32.25 10.25 -18.32
N TYR A 728 -31.16 10.83 -18.81
CA TYR A 728 -30.07 10.11 -19.44
C TYR A 728 -28.78 10.26 -18.63
N ALA A 729 -28.04 9.16 -18.47
CA ALA A 729 -26.70 9.17 -17.92
C ALA A 729 -25.66 9.40 -19.03
N VAL A 730 -24.61 10.15 -18.74
CA VAL A 730 -23.46 10.36 -19.63
C VAL A 730 -22.21 9.78 -18.98
N THR A 731 -21.54 8.86 -19.67
CA THR A 731 -20.28 8.25 -19.21
C THR A 731 -19.09 9.12 -19.56
N LYS A 732 -17.96 8.99 -18.83
CA LYS A 732 -16.74 9.77 -19.06
C LYS A 732 -16.20 9.65 -20.49
N GLU A 733 -16.24 8.46 -21.08
CA GLU A 733 -15.78 8.22 -22.47
C GLU A 733 -16.63 8.94 -23.54
N ASN A 734 -17.89 9.26 -23.22
CA ASN A 734 -18.83 9.93 -24.12
C ASN A 734 -19.02 11.42 -23.77
N THR A 735 -18.23 11.94 -22.83
CA THR A 735 -18.37 13.31 -22.34
C THR A 735 -17.72 14.28 -23.32
N ILE A 736 -18.47 15.34 -23.67
CA ILE A 736 -17.93 16.48 -24.41
C ILE A 736 -17.38 17.48 -23.40
N ILE A 737 -16.15 17.93 -23.61
CA ILE A 737 -15.43 18.80 -22.66
C ILE A 737 -15.10 20.18 -23.24
N ASN A 738 -15.45 20.44 -24.49
CA ASN A 738 -15.30 21.72 -25.19
C ASN A 738 -16.52 21.96 -26.09
N PRO A 739 -16.81 23.22 -26.46
CA PRO A 739 -17.67 23.49 -27.60
C PRO A 739 -17.16 22.78 -28.85
N SER A 740 -18.07 22.43 -29.75
CA SER A 740 -17.72 21.93 -31.09
C SER A 740 -17.02 23.01 -31.92
N GLU A 741 -16.46 22.62 -33.07
CA GLU A 741 -15.72 23.55 -33.95
C GLU A 741 -16.56 24.73 -34.48
N ASN A 742 -17.89 24.55 -34.59
CA ASN A 742 -18.82 25.61 -34.96
C ASN A 742 -19.30 26.46 -33.76
N GLY A 743 -18.77 26.21 -32.55
CA GLY A 743 -19.11 26.92 -31.32
C GLY A 743 -20.39 26.45 -30.64
N ASP A 744 -20.96 25.31 -31.04
CA ASP A 744 -22.14 24.74 -30.39
C ASP A 744 -21.78 24.24 -28.99
N THR A 745 -22.52 24.74 -27.99
CA THR A 745 -22.36 24.41 -26.57
C THR A 745 -23.44 23.45 -26.08
N SER A 746 -24.41 23.10 -26.93
CA SER A 746 -25.55 22.24 -26.59
C SER A 746 -25.16 20.79 -26.29
N THR A 747 -26.13 20.00 -25.84
CA THR A 747 -25.95 18.54 -25.64
C THR A 747 -26.16 17.73 -26.92
N ASN A 748 -26.29 18.40 -28.06
CA ASN A 748 -26.50 17.74 -29.34
C ASN A 748 -25.31 16.83 -29.70
N GLY A 749 -25.61 15.65 -30.24
CA GLY A 749 -24.58 14.65 -30.57
C GLY A 749 -23.95 13.91 -29.38
N ILE A 750 -24.25 14.27 -28.12
CA ILE A 750 -23.76 13.52 -26.96
C ILE A 750 -24.40 12.12 -26.94
N LYS A 751 -23.56 11.09 -26.94
CA LYS A 751 -23.99 9.70 -26.71
C LYS A 751 -24.41 9.55 -25.25
N LYS A 752 -25.70 9.28 -25.04
CA LYS A 752 -26.35 9.28 -23.73
C LYS A 752 -27.20 8.02 -23.52
N ILE A 753 -27.28 7.55 -22.28
CA ILE A 753 -27.93 6.28 -21.94
C ILE A 753 -29.22 6.57 -21.18
N LEU A 754 -30.37 6.19 -21.72
CA LEU A 754 -31.66 6.39 -21.03
C LEU A 754 -31.71 5.53 -19.75
N ILE A 755 -31.88 6.16 -18.59
CA ILE A 755 -31.93 5.48 -17.28
C ILE A 755 -33.27 5.64 -16.56
N PHE A 756 -34.08 6.63 -16.96
CA PHE A 756 -35.41 6.86 -16.40
C PHE A 756 -36.31 7.45 -17.48
N SER A 757 -37.53 6.94 -17.59
CA SER A 757 -38.57 7.48 -18.48
C SER A 757 -39.92 7.21 -17.85
N LYS A 758 -40.60 8.28 -17.42
CA LYS A 758 -41.92 8.22 -16.77
C LYS A 758 -42.80 9.36 -17.25
N LYS A 759 -44.09 9.10 -17.41
CA LYS A 759 -45.06 10.15 -17.71
C LYS A 759 -45.27 11.04 -16.49
N GLY A 760 -45.68 12.29 -16.70
CA GLY A 760 -45.95 13.26 -15.63
C GLY A 760 -46.89 12.73 -14.56
N TYR A 761 -47.93 11.97 -14.91
CA TYR A 761 -48.84 11.38 -13.90
C TYR A 761 -48.21 10.24 -13.08
N GLU A 762 -47.06 9.71 -13.48
CA GLU A 762 -46.28 8.73 -12.71
C GLU A 762 -45.20 9.40 -11.85
N ILE A 763 -45.02 10.73 -11.97
CA ILE A 763 -44.04 11.54 -11.25
C ILE A 763 -44.80 12.47 -10.30
N GLY A 764 -44.82 12.11 -9.02
CA GLY A 764 -45.61 12.81 -8.01
C GLY A 764 -46.11 11.87 -6.94
#